data_AF-A0A5K7YQ06-F1
#
_entry.id   AF-A0A5K7YQ06-F1
#
_cell.length_a   1.000
_cell.length_b   1.000
_cell.length_c   1.000
_cell.angle_alpha   90.00
_cell.angle_beta   90.00
_cell.angle_gamma   90.00
#
_symmetry.space_group_name_H-M   'P 1'
#
loop_
_entity.id
_entity.type
_entity.pdbx_description
1 polymer ?
#
loop_
_entity_poly.entity_id
_entity_poly.type
_entity_poly.pdbx_seq_one_letter_code
_entity_poly.pdbx_strand_id
1 'polypeptide(L)'
;MIKREHLKKAIDAIDAVDRECGYGLRELFDANRIRLPTTEDTPVRDYGDRGFHYYFEGERVTIPKTAFVAEGIAALEQSLVFKLGALRHKQDMAADWTSGNVRQLAGEIQRGAARLVVDHELRRLAVLPTGLDEPLRLPDASVSGPHFCGHLAGGQPARFMPLPLTRATMQQVAGQRFEFFTVRFLLACWSDGTLPWIFACISRQRILGLVMLRMHHEAVDTRLEIKYIARRMPQHLDTDTPPKGVGTFLLAGVWMLWQTCYPGARHIFLDGELGARTFYLNGGFKEQRLCRYVLETPRGYLLTGIVDMADDHRPPGGRVQARLEALIHRSIKVLRRASGARRASILRFIHRCLMCRYQPYPATTALAGLLKHQARIPEATALIDLAIRTGKVRIAGETPDSRATVLVVNDPRFSLHLQKVFHLESPRRLDAFNRALAHPSVAGRWHALPIEPAEREQLLWVHSAGYLDGLEKTSGRQLVSLDMDTQTTEHSWEVACLAVGGLFRLMDGICDGRATRGVAAVRPPGHHAEPHRAMGFCLLNNVALAARYLQNVHGVERIMIVDIDAHHGNGTQVAFYDDPSVLYVSTHRFPAYPGTGNIGEIGEGPGKGFTVNIPMDKGAGDRAFAAVVQQIVAPLAHGFRPGAVLVSLGFDLYLHDRLGGMNVTPEGYGVLTAMLIGMAERECRGRIAFVLEGGYSVKGIETCGLRFLQQLCDTDSRNRDPSGVGTRRPPFMPTIISRVIDVQKAFWPHLF
;
A
#
# COMPACT_ATOMS: atom_id res chain seq x y z
N MET A 1 -4.19 36.94 -34.03
CA MET A 1 -3.90 35.84 -34.98
C MET A 1 -2.40 35.74 -35.15
N ILE A 2 -1.87 34.53 -35.37
CA ILE A 2 -0.46 34.36 -35.75
C ILE A 2 -0.29 34.91 -37.18
N LYS A 3 0.74 35.73 -37.40
CA LYS A 3 1.12 36.25 -38.72
C LYS A 3 2.32 35.47 -39.26
N ARG A 4 2.51 35.48 -40.59
CA ARG A 4 3.65 34.81 -41.25
C ARG A 4 4.99 35.33 -40.71
N GLU A 5 5.05 36.63 -40.39
CA GLU A 5 6.20 37.26 -39.72
C GLU A 5 6.49 36.68 -38.32
N HIS A 6 5.48 36.27 -37.56
CA HIS A 6 5.71 35.66 -36.24
C HIS A 6 6.37 34.29 -36.37
N LEU A 7 5.95 33.48 -37.35
CA LEU A 7 6.59 32.19 -37.66
C LEU A 7 8.03 32.41 -38.14
N LYS A 8 8.25 33.36 -39.04
CA LYS A 8 9.60 33.71 -39.53
C LYS A 8 10.52 34.10 -38.36
N LYS A 9 10.08 35.02 -37.51
CA LYS A 9 10.83 35.46 -36.33
C LYS A 9 11.12 34.31 -35.34
N ALA A 10 10.16 33.38 -35.16
CA ALA A 10 10.39 32.19 -34.35
C ALA A 10 11.50 31.30 -34.94
N ILE A 11 11.49 31.09 -36.25
CA ILE A 11 12.52 30.31 -36.95
C ILE A 11 13.88 31.01 -36.88
N ASP A 12 13.94 32.33 -37.10
CA ASP A 12 15.17 33.12 -36.93
C ASP A 12 15.72 33.00 -35.49
N ALA A 13 14.85 33.06 -34.48
CA ALA A 13 15.23 32.90 -33.08
C ALA A 13 15.69 31.48 -32.72
N ILE A 14 15.17 30.46 -33.41
CA ILE A 14 15.65 29.08 -33.27
C ILE A 14 17.04 28.95 -33.91
N ASP A 15 17.22 29.44 -35.13
CA ASP A 15 18.48 29.39 -35.87
C ASP A 15 19.66 30.05 -35.14
N ALA A 16 19.39 31.14 -34.44
CA ALA A 16 20.37 31.83 -33.60
C ALA A 16 20.90 30.97 -32.43
N VAL A 17 20.14 29.95 -32.00
CA VAL A 17 20.47 29.08 -30.85
C VAL A 17 20.93 27.69 -31.31
N ASP A 18 20.24 27.14 -32.30
CA ASP A 18 20.52 25.85 -32.91
C ASP A 18 20.35 25.98 -34.43
N ARG A 19 21.49 26.14 -35.12
CA ARG A 19 21.55 26.26 -36.58
C ARG A 19 20.97 25.06 -37.30
N GLU A 20 21.08 23.86 -36.72
CA GLU A 20 20.60 22.64 -37.36
C GLU A 20 19.07 22.60 -37.36
N CYS A 21 18.46 22.96 -36.22
CA CYS A 21 17.01 23.11 -36.12
C CYS A 21 16.50 24.29 -36.97
N GLY A 22 17.22 25.42 -36.95
CA GLY A 22 16.91 26.61 -37.73
C GLY A 22 16.87 26.35 -39.23
N TYR A 23 17.92 25.71 -39.75
CA TYR A 23 18.03 25.30 -41.15
C TYR A 23 16.85 24.41 -41.57
N GLY A 24 16.57 23.33 -40.80
CA GLY A 24 15.49 22.42 -41.14
C GLY A 24 14.10 23.08 -41.12
N LEU A 25 13.83 23.99 -40.18
CA LEU A 25 12.58 24.73 -40.15
C LEU A 25 12.48 25.77 -41.28
N ARG A 26 13.60 26.37 -41.69
CA ARG A 26 13.67 27.31 -42.82
C ARG A 26 13.30 26.62 -44.13
N GLU A 27 13.89 25.46 -44.40
CA GLU A 27 13.54 24.68 -45.60
C GLU A 27 12.04 24.34 -45.64
N LEU A 28 11.47 23.89 -44.53
CA LEU A 28 10.04 23.56 -44.45
C LEU A 28 9.14 24.80 -44.62
N PHE A 29 9.56 25.96 -44.10
CA PHE A 29 8.82 27.20 -44.21
C PHE A 29 8.87 27.79 -45.63
N ASP A 30 10.04 27.76 -46.27
CA ASP A 30 10.23 28.24 -47.64
C ASP A 30 9.53 27.33 -48.66
N ALA A 31 9.48 26.02 -48.41
CA ALA A 31 8.67 25.06 -49.16
C ALA A 31 7.16 25.15 -48.87
N ASN A 32 6.70 26.12 -48.05
CA ASN A 32 5.32 26.32 -47.64
C ASN A 32 4.68 25.11 -46.93
N ARG A 33 5.50 24.22 -46.38
CA ARG A 33 5.09 23.07 -45.53
C ARG A 33 4.80 23.51 -44.09
N ILE A 34 5.30 24.67 -43.69
CA ILE A 34 4.86 25.42 -42.50
C ILE A 34 4.07 26.65 -42.99
N ARG A 35 2.75 26.64 -42.82
CA ARG A 35 1.87 27.69 -43.39
C ARG A 35 0.78 28.14 -42.44
N LEU A 36 0.20 29.30 -42.73
CA LEU A 36 -1.02 29.77 -42.06
C LEU A 36 -2.28 29.18 -42.71
N PRO A 37 -3.43 29.21 -42.02
CA PRO A 37 -4.72 28.81 -42.60
C PRO A 37 -5.08 29.69 -43.81
N THR A 38 -5.61 29.09 -44.87
CA THR A 38 -6.18 29.77 -46.04
C THR A 38 -7.71 29.68 -46.02
N THR A 39 -8.38 30.45 -46.89
CA THR A 39 -9.86 30.44 -47.01
C THR A 39 -10.44 29.09 -47.44
N GLU A 40 -9.61 28.19 -47.98
CA GLU A 40 -9.98 26.85 -48.44
C GLU A 40 -9.88 25.78 -47.33
N ASP A 41 -9.24 26.09 -46.20
CA ASP A 41 -9.13 25.15 -45.09
C ASP A 41 -10.50 25.01 -44.38
N THR A 42 -11.03 23.79 -44.30
CA THR A 42 -12.38 23.50 -43.78
C THR A 42 -12.59 24.03 -42.36
N PRO A 43 -13.66 24.79 -42.07
CA PRO A 43 -13.98 25.19 -40.69
C PRO A 43 -14.39 23.95 -39.90
N VAL A 44 -13.49 23.44 -39.07
CA VAL A 44 -13.79 22.37 -38.12
C VAL A 44 -14.71 22.91 -37.04
N ARG A 45 -15.81 22.19 -36.71
CA ARG A 45 -16.71 22.53 -35.60
C ARG A 45 -15.91 22.74 -34.31
N ASP A 46 -15.76 24.00 -33.92
CA ASP A 46 -15.00 24.44 -32.76
C ASP A 46 -15.87 24.26 -31.50
N TYR A 47 -15.73 23.12 -30.83
CA TYR A 47 -16.36 22.87 -29.53
C TYR A 47 -15.58 23.53 -28.37
N GLY A 48 -15.02 24.72 -28.59
CA GLY A 48 -14.62 25.64 -27.52
C GLY A 48 -13.14 26.00 -27.42
N ASP A 49 -12.28 25.63 -28.38
CA ASP A 49 -10.85 25.96 -28.32
C ASP A 49 -10.50 27.15 -29.24
N ARG A 50 -10.59 28.35 -28.66
CA ARG A 50 -10.28 29.61 -29.35
C ARG A 50 -8.78 29.83 -29.57
N GLY A 51 -7.92 28.81 -29.65
CA GLY A 51 -6.47 28.93 -29.80
C GLY A 51 -6.02 29.56 -31.15
N PHE A 52 -4.81 30.13 -31.18
CA PHE A 52 -4.18 30.44 -32.47
C PHE A 52 -3.67 29.16 -33.12
N HIS A 53 -3.55 29.09 -34.43
CA HIS A 53 -3.05 27.88 -35.09
C HIS A 53 -2.27 28.19 -36.37
N TYR A 54 -1.43 27.23 -36.76
CA TYR A 54 -0.71 27.16 -38.03
C TYR A 54 -0.72 25.69 -38.50
N TYR A 55 -0.27 25.43 -39.72
CA TYR A 55 -0.12 24.09 -40.26
C TYR A 55 1.37 23.73 -40.36
N PHE A 56 1.71 22.51 -39.96
CA PHE A 56 3.04 21.92 -40.09
C PHE A 56 2.87 20.57 -40.79
N GLU A 57 3.44 20.38 -41.98
CA GLU A 57 3.24 19.16 -42.78
C GLU A 57 1.76 18.85 -43.04
N GLY A 58 0.93 19.88 -43.22
CA GLY A 58 -0.53 19.72 -43.36
C GLY A 58 -1.27 19.36 -42.07
N GLU A 59 -0.59 19.16 -40.95
CA GLU A 59 -1.21 18.96 -39.63
C GLU A 59 -1.50 20.30 -38.94
N ARG A 60 -2.73 20.51 -38.46
CA ARG A 60 -3.11 21.70 -37.69
C ARG A 60 -2.44 21.68 -36.31
N VAL A 61 -1.67 22.72 -36.01
CA VAL A 61 -0.99 22.89 -34.73
C VAL A 61 -1.64 24.04 -33.96
N THR A 62 -2.33 23.72 -32.87
CA THR A 62 -2.95 24.71 -31.99
C THR A 62 -1.96 25.20 -30.94
N ILE A 63 -1.88 26.53 -30.81
CA ILE A 63 -1.16 27.29 -29.80
C ILE A 63 -2.20 27.92 -28.86
N PRO A 64 -2.18 27.59 -27.56
CA PRO A 64 -3.05 28.23 -26.58
C PRO A 64 -2.87 29.76 -26.61
N LYS A 65 -3.98 30.50 -26.64
CA LYS A 65 -3.94 31.97 -26.61
C LYS A 65 -3.21 32.48 -25.38
N THR A 66 -3.43 31.84 -24.23
CA THR A 66 -2.77 32.15 -22.95
C THR A 66 -1.26 32.07 -23.07
N ALA A 67 -0.73 30.98 -23.64
CA ALA A 67 0.70 30.80 -23.86
C ALA A 67 1.28 31.85 -24.83
N PHE A 68 0.60 32.11 -25.94
CA PHE A 68 1.06 33.11 -26.91
C PHE A 68 1.02 34.55 -26.35
N VAL A 69 0.04 34.87 -25.52
CA VAL A 69 -0.05 36.19 -24.85
C VAL A 69 1.03 36.33 -23.77
N ALA A 70 1.32 35.26 -23.03
CA ALA A 70 2.31 35.27 -21.95
C ALA A 70 3.75 35.30 -22.46
N GLU A 71 4.06 34.49 -23.48
CA GLU A 71 5.45 34.27 -23.93
C GLU A 71 5.74 34.82 -25.34
N GLY A 72 4.71 35.27 -26.06
CA GLY A 72 4.86 35.81 -27.42
C GLY A 72 5.37 34.76 -28.42
N ILE A 73 6.44 35.11 -29.14
CA ILE A 73 7.04 34.29 -30.20
C ILE A 73 7.63 32.99 -29.62
N ALA A 74 8.04 32.98 -28.35
CA ALA A 74 8.57 31.82 -27.64
C ALA A 74 7.64 30.59 -27.69
N ALA A 75 6.32 30.81 -27.59
CA ALA A 75 5.34 29.74 -27.66
C ALA A 75 5.32 29.07 -29.05
N LEU A 76 5.65 29.82 -30.11
CA LEU A 76 5.82 29.28 -31.46
C LEU A 76 7.14 28.51 -31.58
N GLU A 77 8.21 29.01 -30.98
CA GLU A 77 9.53 28.37 -31.04
C GLU A 77 9.45 26.92 -30.52
N GLN A 78 8.93 26.72 -29.31
CA GLN A 78 8.81 25.38 -28.72
C GLN A 78 7.92 24.46 -29.55
N SER A 79 6.80 24.98 -30.07
CA SER A 79 5.89 24.20 -30.91
C SER A 79 6.56 23.77 -32.22
N LEU A 80 7.36 24.64 -32.84
CA LEU A 80 8.10 24.35 -34.06
C LEU A 80 9.20 23.33 -33.80
N VAL A 81 10.00 23.50 -32.75
CA VAL A 81 11.05 22.55 -32.36
C VAL A 81 10.44 21.18 -32.04
N PHE A 82 9.33 21.15 -31.31
CA PHE A 82 8.60 19.90 -31.02
C PHE A 82 8.16 19.19 -32.31
N LYS A 83 7.57 19.92 -33.25
CA LYS A 83 7.11 19.35 -34.53
C LYS A 83 8.27 18.90 -35.42
N LEU A 84 9.38 19.63 -35.44
CA LEU A 84 10.60 19.21 -36.12
C LEU A 84 11.16 17.92 -35.51
N GLY A 85 11.26 17.84 -34.19
CA GLY A 85 11.74 16.62 -33.51
C GLY A 85 10.84 15.42 -33.76
N ALA A 86 9.52 15.62 -33.79
CA ALA A 86 8.57 14.58 -34.17
C ALA A 86 8.75 14.13 -35.64
N LEU A 87 9.03 15.06 -36.56
CA LEU A 87 9.27 14.75 -37.97
C LEU A 87 10.57 13.95 -38.16
N ARG A 88 11.67 14.38 -37.52
CA ARG A 88 12.97 13.69 -37.58
C ARG A 88 12.86 12.25 -37.10
N HIS A 89 12.26 12.04 -35.92
CA HIS A 89 12.04 10.68 -35.42
C HIS A 89 11.11 9.84 -36.29
N LYS A 90 10.09 10.44 -36.92
CA LYS A 90 9.28 9.71 -37.91
C LYS A 90 10.11 9.25 -39.10
N GLN A 91 11.07 10.05 -39.57
CA GLN A 91 11.95 9.71 -40.69
C GLN A 91 12.97 8.64 -40.32
N ASP A 92 13.63 8.77 -39.16
CA ASP A 92 14.60 7.78 -38.67
C ASP A 92 13.93 6.41 -38.51
N MET A 93 12.73 6.38 -37.94
CA MET A 93 11.99 5.14 -37.70
C MET A 93 11.34 4.57 -38.96
N ALA A 94 11.10 5.38 -40.00
CA ALA A 94 10.62 4.90 -41.29
C ALA A 94 11.71 4.09 -42.03
N ALA A 95 12.99 4.36 -41.76
CA ALA A 95 14.11 3.59 -42.31
C ALA A 95 14.22 2.18 -41.69
N ASP A 96 13.85 2.03 -40.41
CA ASP A 96 13.95 0.79 -39.63
C ASP A 96 12.59 0.10 -39.39
N TRP A 97 11.57 0.43 -40.20
CA TRP A 97 10.20 -0.01 -39.92
C TRP A 97 9.98 -1.51 -40.18
N THR A 98 10.10 -2.32 -39.13
CA THR A 98 9.52 -3.66 -39.06
C THR A 98 8.13 -3.58 -38.42
N SER A 99 7.14 -4.30 -38.97
CA SER A 99 5.72 -4.26 -38.56
C SER A 99 5.52 -4.27 -37.03
N GLY A 100 5.35 -3.09 -36.44
CA GLY A 100 5.28 -2.87 -35.00
C GLY A 100 4.03 -2.09 -34.57
N ASN A 101 3.76 -2.10 -33.26
CA ASN A 101 2.58 -1.47 -32.67
C ASN A 101 2.61 0.06 -32.85
N VAL A 102 1.71 0.60 -33.69
CA VAL A 102 1.56 2.03 -34.01
C VAL A 102 1.52 2.93 -32.76
N ARG A 103 1.04 2.42 -31.62
CA ARG A 103 0.97 3.17 -30.36
C ARG A 103 2.33 3.36 -29.69
N GLN A 104 3.16 2.33 -29.70
CA GLN A 104 4.51 2.41 -29.16
C GLN A 104 5.34 3.42 -29.96
N LEU A 105 5.20 3.35 -31.29
CA LEU A 105 5.79 4.29 -32.24
C LEU A 105 5.38 5.74 -31.96
N ALA A 106 4.08 6.00 -31.77
CA ALA A 106 3.60 7.34 -31.41
C ALA A 106 4.21 7.85 -30.09
N GLY A 107 4.36 6.99 -29.09
CA GLY A 107 5.00 7.34 -27.82
C GLY A 107 6.50 7.64 -27.95
N GLU A 108 7.22 6.94 -28.81
CA GLU A 108 8.64 7.17 -29.10
C GLU A 108 8.86 8.50 -29.82
N ILE A 109 8.05 8.78 -30.84
CA ILE A 109 8.06 10.06 -31.56
C ILE A 109 7.81 11.24 -30.59
N GLN A 110 6.84 11.11 -29.67
CA GLN A 110 6.54 12.14 -28.68
C GLN A 110 7.69 12.37 -27.69
N ARG A 111 8.34 11.28 -27.22
CA ARG A 111 9.51 11.39 -26.32
C ARG A 111 10.69 12.05 -27.02
N GLY A 112 10.93 11.70 -28.27
CA GLY A 112 11.97 12.30 -29.10
C GLY A 112 11.75 13.79 -29.36
N ALA A 113 10.52 14.16 -29.71
CA ALA A 113 10.12 15.56 -29.85
C ALA A 113 10.32 16.36 -28.55
N ALA A 114 9.90 15.80 -27.41
CA ALA A 114 10.09 16.45 -26.11
C ALA A 114 11.57 16.61 -25.74
N ARG A 115 12.42 15.63 -26.08
CA ARG A 115 13.87 15.70 -25.88
C ARG A 115 14.48 16.88 -26.63
N LEU A 116 14.14 17.04 -27.91
CA LEU A 116 14.66 18.14 -28.74
C LEU A 116 14.26 19.51 -28.18
N VAL A 117 13.04 19.67 -27.66
CA VAL A 117 12.62 20.91 -27.00
C VAL A 117 13.47 21.20 -25.77
N VAL A 118 13.70 20.20 -24.91
CA VAL A 118 14.52 20.39 -23.70
C VAL A 118 15.96 20.76 -24.08
N ASP A 119 16.56 20.08 -25.05
CA ASP A 119 17.92 20.38 -25.49
C ASP A 119 18.02 21.78 -26.10
N HIS A 120 17.05 22.19 -26.90
CA HIS A 120 16.96 23.54 -27.47
C HIS A 120 16.90 24.62 -26.38
N GLU A 121 16.06 24.44 -25.36
CA GLU A 121 15.93 25.42 -24.28
C GLU A 121 17.17 25.48 -23.38
N LEU A 122 17.82 24.33 -23.13
CA LEU A 122 19.05 24.28 -22.34
C LEU A 122 20.22 24.98 -23.04
N ARG A 123 20.33 24.90 -24.38
CA ARG A 123 21.36 25.62 -25.15
C ARG A 123 21.28 27.14 -25.04
N ARG A 124 20.13 27.69 -24.61
CA ARG A 124 19.95 29.13 -24.39
C ARG A 124 20.56 29.63 -23.10
N LEU A 125 20.85 28.73 -22.16
CA LEU A 125 21.35 29.08 -20.85
C LEU A 125 22.87 29.10 -20.86
N ALA A 126 23.45 30.16 -20.30
CA ALA A 126 24.89 30.23 -20.05
C ALA A 126 25.34 29.28 -18.92
N VAL A 127 24.43 29.01 -17.97
CA VAL A 127 24.66 28.13 -16.83
C VAL A 127 23.53 27.11 -16.76
N LEU A 128 23.89 25.83 -16.62
CA LEU A 128 22.91 24.75 -16.52
C LEU A 128 22.53 24.47 -15.06
N PRO A 129 21.27 24.06 -14.79
CA PRO A 129 20.88 23.54 -13.49
C PRO A 129 21.74 22.35 -13.05
N THR A 130 22.01 22.24 -11.75
CA THR A 130 22.67 21.07 -11.16
C THR A 130 21.72 19.87 -11.10
N GLY A 131 22.23 18.65 -11.30
CA GLY A 131 21.43 17.43 -11.17
C GLY A 131 20.47 17.16 -12.34
N LEU A 132 20.66 17.81 -13.50
CA LEU A 132 19.80 17.64 -14.68
C LEU A 132 19.63 16.18 -15.12
N ASP A 133 20.69 15.38 -15.00
CA ASP A 133 20.71 13.98 -15.46
C ASP A 133 20.32 13.00 -14.34
N GLU A 134 19.95 13.49 -13.16
CA GLU A 134 19.43 12.63 -12.10
C GLU A 134 18.04 12.09 -12.48
N PRO A 135 17.76 10.81 -12.18
CA PRO A 135 16.43 10.26 -12.40
C PRO A 135 15.42 10.94 -11.46
N LEU A 136 14.16 11.00 -11.88
CA LEU A 136 13.07 11.47 -11.01
C LEU A 136 12.92 10.54 -9.80
N ARG A 137 13.51 10.94 -8.66
CA ARG A 137 13.39 10.23 -7.39
C ARG A 137 12.22 10.79 -6.60
N LEU A 138 11.39 9.87 -6.10
CA LEU A 138 10.34 10.23 -5.16
C LEU A 138 10.94 10.12 -3.75
N PRO A 139 10.76 11.13 -2.89
CA PRO A 139 11.29 11.09 -1.53
C PRO A 139 10.70 9.88 -0.79
N ASP A 140 11.57 9.21 -0.05
CA ASP A 140 11.14 8.17 0.88
C ASP A 140 10.28 8.79 2.00
N ALA A 141 9.38 7.99 2.57
CA ALA A 141 8.46 8.41 3.63
C ALA A 141 9.18 8.90 4.90
N SER A 142 10.50 8.69 5.00
CA SER A 142 11.40 9.12 6.06
C SER A 142 12.05 10.51 5.84
N VAL A 143 12.04 11.04 4.62
CA VAL A 143 12.75 12.29 4.26
C VAL A 143 12.00 13.52 4.79
N SER A 144 12.69 14.52 5.35
CA SER A 144 12.03 15.76 5.80
C SER A 144 11.76 16.69 4.61
N GLY A 145 10.68 17.47 4.65
CA GLY A 145 10.38 18.46 3.62
C GLY A 145 8.89 18.61 3.30
N PRO A 146 8.52 19.56 2.42
CA PRO A 146 7.14 19.89 2.08
C PRO A 146 6.55 18.90 1.06
N HIS A 147 6.58 17.61 1.38
CA HIS A 147 5.93 16.58 0.58
C HIS A 147 4.86 15.85 1.39
N PHE A 148 3.78 15.48 0.70
CA PHE A 148 2.63 14.80 1.28
C PHE A 148 2.23 13.64 0.38
N CYS A 149 2.01 12.47 0.97
CA CYS A 149 1.48 11.31 0.26
C CYS A 149 -0.04 11.29 0.36
N GLY A 150 -0.70 10.62 -0.58
CA GLY A 150 -2.13 10.39 -0.54
C GLY A 150 -2.58 9.61 -1.76
N HIS A 151 -3.89 9.58 -2.01
CA HIS A 151 -4.47 8.83 -3.12
C HIS A 151 -5.32 9.71 -4.02
N LEU A 152 -5.26 9.46 -5.33
CA LEU A 152 -6.16 10.03 -6.32
C LEU A 152 -7.51 9.30 -6.29
N ALA A 153 -8.50 9.82 -7.02
CA ALA A 153 -9.79 9.14 -7.12
C ALA A 153 -9.60 7.77 -7.79
N GLY A 154 -10.09 6.71 -7.14
CA GLY A 154 -9.86 5.32 -7.55
C GLY A 154 -8.72 4.62 -6.81
N GLY A 155 -8.12 5.25 -5.78
CA GLY A 155 -7.13 4.60 -4.91
C GLY A 155 -5.70 4.60 -5.45
N GLN A 156 -5.42 5.30 -6.55
CA GLN A 156 -4.06 5.37 -7.10
C GLN A 156 -3.17 6.24 -6.19
N PRO A 157 -2.02 5.74 -5.67
CA PRO A 157 -1.14 6.51 -4.80
C PRO A 157 -0.46 7.65 -5.57
N ALA A 158 -0.37 8.81 -4.95
CA ALA A 158 0.27 10.00 -5.50
C ALA A 158 1.02 10.78 -4.42
N ARG A 159 1.97 11.60 -4.86
CA ARG A 159 2.77 12.49 -4.02
C ARG A 159 2.62 13.92 -4.46
N PHE A 160 2.40 14.81 -3.50
CA PHE A 160 2.51 16.26 -3.65
C PHE A 160 3.89 16.67 -3.16
N MET A 161 4.72 17.28 -4.01
CA MET A 161 6.09 17.67 -3.63
C MET A 161 6.61 18.81 -4.51
N PRO A 162 7.65 19.55 -4.10
CA PRO A 162 8.33 20.50 -4.98
C PRO A 162 8.77 19.81 -6.28
N LEU A 163 8.65 20.49 -7.41
CA LEU A 163 9.01 19.94 -8.72
C LEU A 163 10.54 19.81 -8.84
N PRO A 164 11.11 18.59 -8.96
CA PRO A 164 12.52 18.43 -9.25
C PRO A 164 12.81 18.89 -10.68
N LEU A 165 13.84 19.72 -10.88
CA LEU A 165 14.23 20.18 -12.21
C LEU A 165 15.29 19.25 -12.81
N THR A 166 14.82 18.20 -13.50
CA THR A 166 15.65 17.22 -14.21
C THR A 166 15.27 17.21 -15.68
N ARG A 167 16.11 16.65 -16.56
CA ARG A 167 15.74 16.41 -17.97
C ARG A 167 14.47 15.57 -18.05
N ALA A 168 14.35 14.56 -17.20
CA ALA A 168 13.17 13.69 -17.18
C ALA A 168 11.89 14.46 -16.89
N THR A 169 11.89 15.37 -15.92
CA THR A 169 10.70 16.16 -15.58
C THR A 169 10.37 17.20 -16.67
N MET A 170 11.39 17.88 -17.22
CA MET A 170 11.18 18.82 -18.33
C MET A 170 10.66 18.13 -19.60
N GLN A 171 11.17 16.94 -19.92
CA GLN A 171 10.67 16.15 -21.05
C GLN A 171 9.20 15.75 -20.86
N GLN A 172 8.79 15.41 -19.63
CA GLN A 172 7.38 15.15 -19.33
C GLN A 172 6.52 16.40 -19.52
N VAL A 173 6.99 17.58 -19.09
CA VAL A 173 6.26 18.84 -19.29
C VAL A 173 6.13 19.19 -20.77
N ALA A 174 7.22 19.07 -21.55
CA ALA A 174 7.21 19.28 -22.99
C ALA A 174 6.25 18.33 -23.72
N GLY A 175 6.23 17.04 -23.35
CA GLY A 175 5.40 16.03 -24.01
C GLY A 175 3.91 16.10 -23.65
N GLN A 176 3.55 16.53 -22.43
CA GLN A 176 2.19 16.40 -21.90
C GLN A 176 1.35 17.69 -21.95
N ARG A 177 1.91 18.82 -22.37
CA ARG A 177 1.24 20.13 -22.51
C ARG A 177 0.42 20.50 -21.27
N PHE A 178 1.10 20.93 -20.21
CA PHE A 178 0.45 21.58 -19.07
C PHE A 178 0.15 23.05 -19.41
N GLU A 179 -1.06 23.50 -19.15
CA GLU A 179 -1.40 24.91 -19.33
C GLU A 179 -0.54 25.79 -18.41
N PHE A 180 -0.03 26.93 -18.91
CA PHE A 180 0.89 27.85 -18.22
C PHE A 180 2.30 27.30 -17.91
N PHE A 181 2.52 25.98 -17.90
CA PHE A 181 3.83 25.39 -17.58
C PHE A 181 4.52 24.89 -18.85
N THR A 182 5.43 25.70 -19.39
CA THR A 182 6.35 25.34 -20.48
C THR A 182 7.74 25.01 -19.94
N VAL A 183 8.60 24.37 -20.76
CA VAL A 183 10.01 24.14 -20.37
C VAL A 183 10.72 25.46 -20.10
N ARG A 184 10.53 26.45 -20.99
CA ARG A 184 11.06 27.81 -20.80
C ARG A 184 10.56 28.48 -19.53
N PHE A 185 9.28 28.34 -19.20
CA PHE A 185 8.72 28.85 -17.95
C PHE A 185 9.42 28.25 -16.73
N LEU A 186 9.62 26.92 -16.71
CA LEU A 186 10.33 26.25 -15.61
C LEU A 186 11.78 26.72 -15.47
N LEU A 187 12.48 26.90 -16.59
CA LEU A 187 13.86 27.40 -16.60
C LEU A 187 13.94 28.88 -16.19
N ALA A 188 12.96 29.70 -16.55
CA ALA A 188 12.84 31.07 -16.08
C ALA A 188 12.63 31.12 -14.56
N CYS A 189 11.72 30.27 -14.04
CA CYS A 189 11.51 30.12 -12.59
C CYS A 189 12.75 29.61 -11.85
N TRP A 190 13.57 28.78 -12.50
CA TRP A 190 14.85 28.38 -11.93
C TRP A 190 15.83 29.55 -11.88
N SER A 191 15.96 30.30 -12.98
CA SER A 191 16.88 31.42 -13.11
C SER A 191 16.53 32.60 -12.18
N ASP A 192 15.25 32.82 -11.89
CA ASP A 192 14.78 33.90 -11.00
C ASP A 192 14.61 33.46 -9.54
N GLY A 193 14.88 32.19 -9.23
CA GLY A 193 14.78 31.60 -7.89
C GLY A 193 13.35 31.30 -7.43
N THR A 194 12.34 31.36 -8.30
CA THR A 194 10.94 31.06 -7.97
C THR A 194 10.54 29.59 -8.13
N LEU A 195 11.39 28.73 -8.69
CA LEU A 195 11.15 27.29 -8.86
C LEU A 195 10.69 26.55 -7.57
N PRO A 196 11.19 26.85 -6.35
CA PRO A 196 10.71 26.22 -5.12
C PRO A 196 9.22 26.43 -4.82
N TRP A 197 8.57 27.37 -5.53
CA TRP A 197 7.14 27.61 -5.43
C TRP A 197 6.30 26.76 -6.39
N ILE A 198 6.93 25.90 -7.20
CA ILE A 198 6.26 24.97 -8.10
C ILE A 198 6.21 23.59 -7.46
N PHE A 199 4.99 23.07 -7.31
CA PHE A 199 4.71 21.75 -6.76
C PHE A 199 4.04 20.86 -7.80
N ALA A 200 4.30 19.56 -7.72
CA ALA A 200 3.81 18.56 -8.63
C ALA A 200 2.97 17.50 -7.92
N CYS A 201 1.93 17.03 -8.60
CA CYS A 201 1.27 15.77 -8.31
C CYS A 201 1.95 14.68 -9.14
N ILE A 202 2.67 13.78 -8.49
CA ILE A 202 3.43 12.71 -9.16
C ILE A 202 2.89 11.34 -8.73
N SER A 203 2.64 10.47 -9.70
CA SER A 203 2.26 9.07 -9.46
C SER A 203 2.94 8.18 -10.49
N ARG A 204 3.45 7.02 -10.05
CA ARG A 204 4.18 6.08 -10.92
C ARG A 204 5.27 6.77 -11.78
N GLN A 205 6.04 7.67 -11.15
CA GLN A 205 7.06 8.53 -11.80
C GLN A 205 6.55 9.43 -12.94
N ARG A 206 5.23 9.67 -13.03
CA ARG A 206 4.62 10.57 -14.01
C ARG A 206 4.05 11.80 -13.34
N ILE A 207 4.35 12.98 -13.87
CA ILE A 207 3.72 14.23 -13.48
C ILE A 207 2.29 14.21 -14.02
N LEU A 208 1.32 14.40 -13.13
CA LEU A 208 -0.10 14.40 -13.48
C LEU A 208 -0.72 15.80 -13.39
N GLY A 209 -0.10 16.69 -12.62
CA GLY A 209 -0.50 18.07 -12.48
C GLY A 209 0.56 18.90 -11.79
N LEU A 210 0.48 20.21 -12.00
CA LEU A 210 1.43 21.21 -11.50
C LEU A 210 0.66 22.36 -10.87
N VAL A 211 1.24 22.96 -9.84
CA VAL A 211 0.72 24.17 -9.19
C VAL A 211 1.87 25.10 -8.84
N MET A 212 1.74 26.38 -9.20
CA MET A 212 2.65 27.44 -8.79
C MET A 212 1.99 28.27 -7.69
N LEU A 213 2.73 28.51 -6.62
CA LEU A 213 2.28 29.31 -5.49
C LEU A 213 3.00 30.65 -5.44
N ARG A 214 2.41 31.63 -4.75
CA ARG A 214 3.06 32.91 -4.47
C ARG A 214 2.59 33.46 -3.13
N MET A 215 3.51 33.99 -2.35
CA MET A 215 3.17 34.74 -1.13
C MET A 215 2.95 36.21 -1.47
N HIS A 216 1.86 36.77 -0.93
CA HIS A 216 1.57 38.20 -0.95
C HIS A 216 1.70 38.74 0.47
N HIS A 217 2.50 39.78 0.62
CA HIS A 217 2.69 40.49 1.88
C HIS A 217 2.13 41.90 1.73
N GLU A 218 0.98 42.16 2.35
CA GLU A 218 0.44 43.49 2.59
C GLU A 218 0.75 43.88 4.05
N ALA A 219 0.82 45.17 4.36
CA ALA A 219 1.25 45.70 5.67
C ALA A 219 0.50 45.09 6.89
N VAL A 220 -0.70 44.56 6.68
CA VAL A 220 -1.55 43.94 7.72
C VAL A 220 -2.08 42.55 7.34
N ASP A 221 -1.66 41.98 6.20
CA ASP A 221 -2.20 40.72 5.70
C ASP A 221 -1.19 39.94 4.86
N THR A 222 -1.02 38.65 5.17
CA THR A 222 -0.21 37.74 4.36
C THR A 222 -1.12 36.68 3.76
N ARG A 223 -1.03 36.45 2.45
CA ARG A 223 -1.94 35.56 1.71
C ARG A 223 -1.15 34.62 0.80
N LEU A 224 -1.64 33.39 0.65
CA LEU A 224 -1.07 32.40 -0.27
C LEU A 224 -1.92 32.37 -1.55
N GLU A 225 -1.34 32.80 -2.67
CA GLU A 225 -1.96 32.74 -4.00
C GLU A 225 -1.61 31.41 -4.67
N ILE A 226 -2.60 30.73 -5.25
CA ILE A 226 -2.36 29.74 -6.29
C ILE A 226 -2.30 30.51 -7.60
N LYS A 227 -1.09 30.72 -8.13
CA LYS A 227 -0.87 31.55 -9.31
C LYS A 227 -1.29 30.84 -10.59
N TYR A 228 -0.85 29.59 -10.72
CA TYR A 228 -1.18 28.72 -11.84
C TYR A 228 -1.47 27.32 -11.31
N ILE A 229 -2.46 26.67 -11.90
CA ILE A 229 -2.77 25.26 -11.61
C ILE A 229 -3.14 24.57 -12.91
N ALA A 230 -2.49 23.45 -13.20
CA ALA A 230 -2.71 22.70 -14.42
C ALA A 230 -2.77 21.21 -14.13
N ARG A 231 -3.59 20.51 -14.90
CA ARG A 231 -3.65 19.05 -14.94
C ARG A 231 -3.24 18.59 -16.33
N ARG A 232 -2.73 17.37 -16.44
CA ARG A 232 -2.48 16.74 -17.73
C ARG A 232 -3.79 16.66 -18.52
N MET A 233 -3.75 17.15 -19.76
CA MET A 233 -4.86 17.02 -20.70
C MET A 233 -4.73 15.72 -21.50
N PRO A 234 -5.81 14.96 -21.71
CA PRO A 234 -5.75 13.74 -22.52
C PRO A 234 -5.41 14.07 -23.98
N GLN A 235 -4.45 13.35 -24.56
CA GLN A 235 -4.13 13.43 -25.98
C GLN A 235 -4.83 12.31 -26.77
N HIS A 236 -5.11 12.53 -28.06
CA HIS A 236 -5.86 11.59 -28.92
C HIS A 236 -5.20 10.20 -29.06
N LEU A 237 -3.91 10.10 -28.70
CA LEU A 237 -3.08 8.89 -28.73
C LEU A 237 -2.70 8.37 -27.33
N ASP A 238 -3.22 8.98 -26.25
CA ASP A 238 -2.96 8.51 -24.87
C ASP A 238 -3.62 7.14 -24.64
N THR A 239 -2.84 6.16 -24.17
CA THR A 239 -3.33 4.83 -23.77
C THR A 239 -4.01 4.83 -22.41
N ASP A 240 -3.75 5.85 -21.59
CA ASP A 240 -4.17 5.93 -20.20
C ASP A 240 -5.22 7.04 -20.04
N THR A 241 -6.39 6.70 -19.51
CA THR A 241 -7.34 7.72 -19.07
C THR A 241 -6.67 8.54 -17.95
N PRO A 242 -6.63 9.89 -18.03
CA PRO A 242 -6.04 10.70 -16.97
C PRO A 242 -6.71 10.37 -15.63
N PRO A 243 -5.94 10.10 -14.57
CA PRO A 243 -6.54 9.74 -13.30
C PRO A 243 -7.43 10.87 -12.80
N LYS A 244 -8.60 10.50 -12.29
CA LYS A 244 -9.56 11.47 -11.74
C LYS A 244 -9.01 12.00 -10.40
N GLY A 245 -9.40 13.23 -10.06
CA GLY A 245 -9.06 13.81 -8.75
C GLY A 245 -7.70 14.50 -8.64
N VAL A 246 -6.92 14.64 -9.72
CA VAL A 246 -5.64 15.38 -9.70
C VAL A 246 -5.79 16.81 -9.17
N GLY A 247 -6.82 17.55 -9.61
CA GLY A 247 -7.08 18.89 -9.10
C GLY A 247 -7.44 18.92 -7.60
N THR A 248 -8.22 17.94 -7.14
CA THR A 248 -8.52 17.76 -5.71
C THR A 248 -7.25 17.50 -4.91
N PHE A 249 -6.38 16.64 -5.41
CA PHE A 249 -5.11 16.29 -4.79
C PHE A 249 -4.18 17.49 -4.70
N LEU A 250 -4.02 18.26 -5.78
CA LEU A 250 -3.22 19.50 -5.76
C LEU A 250 -3.75 20.50 -4.73
N LEU A 251 -5.06 20.76 -4.69
CA LEU A 251 -5.64 21.69 -3.71
C LEU A 251 -5.51 21.20 -2.27
N ALA A 252 -5.65 19.89 -2.02
CA ALA A 252 -5.40 19.30 -0.72
C ALA A 252 -3.94 19.48 -0.29
N GLY A 253 -2.99 19.26 -1.21
CA GLY A 253 -1.57 19.48 -0.98
C GLY A 253 -1.22 20.92 -0.66
N VAL A 254 -1.81 21.90 -1.37
CA VAL A 254 -1.67 23.33 -1.05
C VAL A 254 -2.24 23.65 0.33
N TRP A 255 -3.36 23.04 0.73
CA TRP A 255 -3.90 23.21 2.07
C TRP A 255 -2.98 22.64 3.14
N MET A 256 -2.44 21.44 2.93
CA MET A 256 -1.46 20.82 3.84
C MET A 256 -0.22 21.70 3.97
N LEU A 257 0.31 22.20 2.85
CA LEU A 257 1.45 23.11 2.79
C LEU A 257 1.18 24.42 3.52
N TRP A 258 -0.01 25.00 3.35
CA TRP A 258 -0.42 26.20 4.05
C TRP A 258 -0.43 26.01 5.57
N GLN A 259 -0.96 24.88 6.05
CA GLN A 259 -1.02 24.61 7.49
C GLN A 259 0.33 24.23 8.11
N THR A 260 1.27 23.73 7.32
CA THR A 260 2.58 23.25 7.78
C THR A 260 3.69 24.30 7.60
N CYS A 261 3.88 24.77 6.38
CA CYS A 261 5.00 25.63 6.00
C CYS A 261 4.66 27.13 6.01
N TYR A 262 3.38 27.50 5.86
CA TYR A 262 2.96 28.91 5.78
C TYR A 262 1.91 29.30 6.82
N PRO A 263 2.15 29.04 8.12
CA PRO A 263 1.17 29.27 9.18
C PRO A 263 0.71 30.73 9.32
N GLY A 264 1.51 31.70 8.88
CA GLY A 264 1.19 33.13 8.92
C GLY A 264 0.22 33.61 7.84
N ALA A 265 0.00 32.83 6.77
CA ALA A 265 -0.96 33.22 5.73
C ALA A 265 -2.40 33.10 6.25
N ARG A 266 -3.24 34.11 6.01
CA ARG A 266 -4.63 34.15 6.50
C ARG A 266 -5.56 33.25 5.69
N HIS A 267 -5.36 33.16 4.39
CA HIS A 267 -6.18 32.35 3.48
C HIS A 267 -5.42 31.99 2.21
N ILE A 268 -5.97 30.99 1.50
CA ILE A 268 -5.58 30.63 0.14
C ILE A 268 -6.55 31.34 -0.81
N PHE A 269 -6.03 31.96 -1.87
CA PHE A 269 -6.86 32.49 -2.95
C PHE A 269 -6.29 32.15 -4.33
N LEU A 270 -7.14 32.28 -5.34
CA LEU A 270 -6.75 32.10 -6.74
C LEU A 270 -7.66 32.91 -7.66
N ASP A 271 -7.10 33.35 -8.78
CA ASP A 271 -7.85 33.88 -9.91
C ASP A 271 -8.03 32.74 -10.93
N GLY A 272 -9.27 32.29 -11.14
CA GLY A 272 -9.59 31.09 -11.93
C GLY A 272 -10.53 31.37 -13.09
N GLU A 273 -10.73 30.40 -13.98
CA GLU A 273 -11.62 30.56 -15.12
C GLU A 273 -13.10 30.34 -14.79
N LEU A 274 -14.00 30.95 -15.56
CA LEU A 274 -15.46 30.78 -15.44
C LEU A 274 -15.88 29.30 -15.44
N GLY A 275 -15.23 28.46 -16.26
CA GLY A 275 -15.54 27.03 -16.37
C GLY A 275 -15.21 26.21 -15.11
N ALA A 276 -14.30 26.69 -14.26
CA ALA A 276 -13.88 26.01 -13.04
C ALA A 276 -14.65 26.48 -11.78
N ARG A 277 -15.59 27.42 -11.93
CA ARG A 277 -16.36 28.02 -10.83
C ARG A 277 -17.01 26.97 -9.92
N THR A 278 -17.76 26.03 -10.50
CA THR A 278 -18.47 24.99 -9.73
C THR A 278 -17.49 24.10 -8.96
N PHE A 279 -16.31 23.83 -9.54
CA PHE A 279 -15.26 23.07 -8.88
C PHE A 279 -14.76 23.78 -7.62
N TYR A 280 -14.41 25.07 -7.70
CA TYR A 280 -13.92 25.82 -6.54
C TYR A 280 -15.00 26.01 -5.45
N LEU A 281 -16.24 26.36 -5.83
CA LEU A 281 -17.33 26.54 -4.86
C LEU A 281 -17.63 25.23 -4.09
N ASN A 282 -17.64 24.09 -4.79
CA ASN A 282 -17.86 22.78 -4.16
C ASN A 282 -16.70 22.37 -3.22
N GLY A 283 -15.50 22.91 -3.43
CA GLY A 283 -14.34 22.73 -2.56
C GLY A 283 -14.37 23.60 -1.31
N GLY A 284 -15.29 24.57 -1.23
CA GLY A 284 -15.42 25.49 -0.10
C GLY A 284 -14.78 26.86 -0.31
N PHE A 285 -14.44 27.21 -1.56
CA PHE A 285 -14.08 28.57 -1.90
C PHE A 285 -15.32 29.46 -2.04
N LYS A 286 -15.15 30.76 -1.78
CA LYS A 286 -16.14 31.80 -2.04
C LYS A 286 -15.61 32.76 -3.08
N GLU A 287 -16.48 33.09 -4.04
CA GLU A 287 -16.20 34.11 -5.04
C GLU A 287 -16.33 35.50 -4.40
N GLN A 288 -15.24 36.26 -4.34
CA GLN A 288 -15.25 37.62 -3.77
C GLN A 288 -15.53 38.69 -4.82
N ARG A 289 -14.99 38.49 -6.03
CA ARG A 289 -15.24 39.27 -7.24
C ARG A 289 -15.10 38.33 -8.44
N LEU A 290 -15.50 38.78 -9.63
CA LEU A 290 -15.51 37.93 -10.82
C LEU A 290 -14.19 37.15 -10.96
N CYS A 291 -14.29 35.82 -11.00
CA CYS A 291 -13.17 34.89 -11.17
C CYS A 291 -12.13 34.86 -10.02
N ARG A 292 -12.34 35.56 -8.90
CA ARG A 292 -11.47 35.51 -7.71
C ARG A 292 -12.11 34.68 -6.61
N TYR A 293 -11.45 33.58 -6.23
CA TYR A 293 -11.92 32.62 -5.26
C TYR A 293 -11.03 32.60 -4.02
N VAL A 294 -11.62 32.70 -2.83
CA VAL A 294 -10.93 32.62 -1.54
C VAL A 294 -11.42 31.42 -0.75
N LEU A 295 -10.52 30.59 -0.24
CA LEU A 295 -10.85 29.42 0.57
C LEU A 295 -11.29 29.86 1.97
N GLU A 296 -12.59 29.84 2.25
CA GLU A 296 -13.11 30.13 3.59
C GLU A 296 -12.98 28.93 4.52
N THR A 297 -13.46 27.76 4.08
CA THR A 297 -13.41 26.51 4.83
C THR A 297 -13.49 25.36 3.84
N PRO A 298 -12.54 24.40 3.84
CA PRO A 298 -12.62 23.23 2.99
C PRO A 298 -13.97 22.51 3.13
N ARG A 299 -14.52 22.06 2.01
CA ARG A 299 -15.78 21.30 1.94
C ARG A 299 -15.71 20.22 0.87
N GLY A 300 -16.67 19.30 0.93
CA GLY A 300 -16.91 18.34 -0.14
C GLY A 300 -15.67 17.51 -0.47
N TYR A 301 -15.31 17.46 -1.75
CA TYR A 301 -14.17 16.69 -2.24
C TYR A 301 -12.84 17.12 -1.60
N LEU A 302 -12.69 18.41 -1.27
CA LEU A 302 -11.43 18.94 -0.74
C LEU A 302 -11.17 18.44 0.67
N LEU A 303 -12.22 18.34 1.50
CA LEU A 303 -12.11 17.76 2.84
C LEU A 303 -11.68 16.28 2.80
N THR A 304 -12.26 15.51 1.89
CA THR A 304 -11.87 14.10 1.71
C THR A 304 -10.40 14.00 1.28
N GLY A 305 -9.97 14.82 0.30
CA GLY A 305 -8.57 14.84 -0.13
C GLY A 305 -7.59 15.26 0.96
N ILE A 306 -7.97 16.21 1.84
CA ILE A 306 -7.16 16.62 2.99
C ILE A 306 -7.02 15.48 4.01
N VAL A 307 -8.11 14.78 4.35
CA VAL A 307 -8.06 13.62 5.25
C VAL A 307 -7.21 12.51 4.64
N ASP A 308 -7.34 12.26 3.35
CA ASP A 308 -6.55 11.24 2.65
C ASP A 308 -5.05 11.53 2.68
N MET A 309 -4.66 12.81 2.62
CA MET A 309 -3.27 13.21 2.77
C MET A 309 -2.78 13.25 4.21
N ALA A 310 -3.68 13.49 5.17
CA ALA A 310 -3.34 13.48 6.59
C ALA A 310 -3.25 12.05 7.16
N ASP A 311 -3.95 11.10 6.54
CA ASP A 311 -3.86 9.66 6.81
C ASP A 311 -2.61 9.06 6.16
N ASP A 312 -1.44 9.49 6.65
CA ASP A 312 -0.10 9.06 6.23
C ASP A 312 0.61 8.35 7.41
N HIS A 313 1.62 7.53 7.15
CA HIS A 313 2.47 6.91 8.19
C HIS A 313 3.16 7.97 9.05
N ARG A 314 3.46 9.13 8.47
CA ARG A 314 4.00 10.26 9.24
C ARG A 314 2.85 11.08 9.84
N PRO A 315 2.81 11.26 11.17
CA PRO A 315 1.78 12.09 11.78
C PRO A 315 1.89 13.54 11.26
N PRO A 316 0.78 14.17 10.87
CA PRO A 316 0.81 15.56 10.43
C PRO A 316 1.20 16.47 11.61
N GLY A 317 1.80 17.62 11.32
CA GLY A 317 2.16 18.58 12.37
C GLY A 317 0.94 19.02 13.19
N GLY A 318 1.13 19.33 14.49
CA GLY A 318 0.03 19.55 15.43
C GLY A 318 -1.01 20.60 14.99
N ARG A 319 -0.60 21.61 14.22
CA ARG A 319 -1.52 22.59 13.62
C ARG A 319 -2.47 21.98 12.59
N VAL A 320 -1.99 21.08 11.73
CA VAL A 320 -2.81 20.36 10.75
C VAL A 320 -3.82 19.49 11.49
N GLN A 321 -3.35 18.72 12.47
CA GLN A 321 -4.21 17.87 13.30
C GLN A 321 -5.34 18.70 13.95
N ALA A 322 -5.01 19.76 14.69
CA ALA A 322 -5.99 20.61 15.37
C ALA A 322 -7.00 21.25 14.39
N ARG A 323 -6.54 21.68 13.21
CA ARG A 323 -7.41 22.22 12.17
C ARG A 323 -8.34 21.15 11.60
N LEU A 324 -7.85 19.93 11.40
CA LEU A 324 -8.65 18.84 10.87
C LEU A 324 -9.70 18.37 11.89
N GLU A 325 -9.33 18.24 13.17
CA GLU A 325 -10.27 17.93 14.25
C GLU A 325 -11.39 18.97 14.33
N ALA A 326 -11.07 20.26 14.21
CA ALA A 326 -12.06 21.33 14.15
C ALA A 326 -12.99 21.22 12.92
N LEU A 327 -12.46 20.80 11.77
CA LEU A 327 -13.25 20.56 10.55
C LEU A 327 -14.17 19.34 10.71
N ILE A 328 -13.71 18.28 11.39
CA ILE A 328 -14.51 17.08 11.71
C ILE A 328 -15.66 17.46 12.64
N HIS A 329 -15.38 18.14 13.75
CA HIS A 329 -16.40 18.64 14.67
C HIS A 329 -17.43 19.54 13.98
N ARG A 330 -16.97 20.46 13.12
CA ARG A 330 -17.86 21.34 12.35
C ARG A 330 -18.74 20.53 11.39
N SER A 331 -18.17 19.55 10.69
CA SER A 331 -18.91 18.69 9.76
C SER A 331 -20.01 17.90 10.45
N ILE A 332 -19.74 17.30 11.61
CA ILE A 332 -20.75 16.59 12.42
C ILE A 332 -21.83 17.56 12.93
N LYS A 333 -21.45 18.76 13.37
CA LYS A 333 -22.42 19.78 13.80
C LYS A 333 -23.36 20.18 12.67
N VAL A 334 -22.85 20.31 11.44
CA VAL A 334 -23.65 20.60 10.24
C VAL A 334 -24.50 19.40 9.83
N LEU A 335 -23.99 18.17 9.98
CA LEU A 335 -24.70 16.93 9.64
C LEU A 335 -26.05 16.83 10.35
N ARG A 336 -26.17 17.34 11.58
CA ARG A 336 -27.43 17.39 12.35
C ARG A 336 -28.60 18.06 11.63
N ARG A 337 -28.33 18.96 10.67
CA ARG A 337 -29.34 19.77 9.98
C ARG A 337 -29.25 19.68 8.45
N ALA A 338 -28.24 18.99 7.92
CA ALA A 338 -28.03 18.89 6.48
C ALA A 338 -28.99 17.87 5.84
N SER A 339 -29.45 18.19 4.62
CA SER A 339 -30.27 17.32 3.77
C SER A 339 -29.66 17.17 2.36
N GLY A 340 -30.16 16.20 1.59
CA GLY A 340 -29.81 15.98 0.18
C GLY A 340 -28.31 15.79 -0.08
N ALA A 341 -27.82 16.36 -1.18
CA ALA A 341 -26.43 16.23 -1.63
C ALA A 341 -25.39 16.71 -0.60
N ARG A 342 -25.73 17.74 0.18
CA ARG A 342 -24.85 18.26 1.25
C ARG A 342 -24.70 17.26 2.38
N ARG A 343 -25.79 16.59 2.78
CA ARG A 343 -25.76 15.51 3.77
C ARG A 343 -24.89 14.35 3.30
N ALA A 344 -25.13 13.87 2.08
CA ALA A 344 -24.37 12.77 1.48
C ALA A 344 -22.87 13.07 1.42
N SER A 345 -22.49 14.31 1.10
CA SER A 345 -21.08 14.71 1.07
C SER A 345 -20.43 14.71 2.44
N ILE A 346 -21.14 15.13 3.50
CA ILE A 346 -20.60 15.12 4.87
C ILE A 346 -20.47 13.68 5.37
N LEU A 347 -21.46 12.82 5.08
CA LEU A 347 -21.40 11.40 5.45
C LEU A 347 -20.20 10.70 4.80
N ARG A 348 -19.92 10.95 3.51
CA ARG A 348 -18.71 10.42 2.85
C ARG A 348 -17.42 10.86 3.55
N PHE A 349 -17.35 12.11 3.96
CA PHE A 349 -16.21 12.63 4.70
C PHE A 349 -16.05 11.97 6.09
N ILE A 350 -17.13 11.85 6.86
CA ILE A 350 -17.09 11.18 8.18
C ILE A 350 -16.75 9.70 8.03
N HIS A 351 -17.35 9.01 7.06
CA HIS A 351 -16.99 7.63 6.74
C HIS A 351 -15.48 7.52 6.42
N ARG A 352 -14.92 8.43 5.63
CA ARG A 352 -13.48 8.40 5.35
C ARG A 352 -12.62 8.64 6.60
N CYS A 353 -13.03 9.55 7.49
CA CYS A 353 -12.36 9.77 8.78
C CYS A 353 -12.33 8.49 9.63
N LEU A 354 -13.45 7.77 9.71
CA LEU A 354 -13.54 6.50 10.44
C LEU A 354 -12.69 5.38 9.81
N MET A 355 -12.44 5.46 8.51
CA MET A 355 -11.64 4.48 7.76
C MET A 355 -10.15 4.84 7.66
N CYS A 356 -9.67 5.91 8.31
CA CYS A 356 -8.25 6.33 8.28
C CYS A 356 -7.36 5.18 8.78
N ARG A 357 -6.31 4.81 8.02
CA ARG A 357 -5.47 3.62 8.24
C ARG A 357 -4.34 3.85 9.24
N TYR A 358 -3.67 4.98 9.16
CA TYR A 358 -2.41 5.22 9.86
C TYR A 358 -2.57 6.19 11.03
N GLN A 359 -3.43 7.20 10.88
CA GLN A 359 -3.65 8.20 11.93
C GLN A 359 -4.97 7.94 12.67
N PRO A 360 -4.94 7.73 14.00
CA PRO A 360 -6.14 7.41 14.78
C PRO A 360 -7.03 8.64 15.07
N TYR A 361 -6.43 9.84 15.17
CA TYR A 361 -7.13 11.05 15.62
C TYR A 361 -8.36 11.44 14.77
N PRO A 362 -8.42 11.25 13.43
CA PRO A 362 -9.63 11.57 12.66
C PRO A 362 -10.79 10.65 13.04
N ALA A 363 -10.51 9.36 13.24
CA ALA A 363 -11.50 8.37 13.62
C ALA A 363 -12.01 8.62 15.04
N THR A 364 -11.11 8.86 16.01
CA THR A 364 -11.48 9.13 17.41
C THR A 364 -12.30 10.42 17.52
N THR A 365 -11.91 11.49 16.82
CA THR A 365 -12.63 12.77 16.79
C THR A 365 -13.99 12.63 16.16
N ALA A 366 -14.09 11.89 15.05
CA ALA A 366 -15.35 11.61 14.39
C ALA A 366 -16.29 10.81 15.30
N LEU A 367 -15.78 9.77 15.96
CA LEU A 367 -16.57 8.94 16.86
C LEU A 367 -17.10 9.75 18.05
N ALA A 368 -16.23 10.53 18.71
CA ALA A 368 -16.63 11.37 19.84
C ALA A 368 -17.76 12.34 19.46
N GLY A 369 -17.68 12.94 18.27
CA GLY A 369 -18.73 13.79 17.73
C GLY A 369 -20.03 13.04 17.43
N LEU A 370 -19.95 11.82 16.88
CA LEU A 370 -21.12 10.98 16.58
C LEU A 370 -21.82 10.53 17.86
N LEU A 371 -21.08 10.04 18.86
CA LEU A 371 -21.63 9.65 20.17
C LEU A 371 -22.35 10.83 20.84
N LYS A 372 -21.73 12.02 20.85
CA LYS A 372 -22.33 13.24 21.41
C LYS A 372 -23.63 13.67 20.72
N HIS A 373 -23.84 13.28 19.47
CA HIS A 373 -24.96 13.73 18.65
C HIS A 373 -25.81 12.59 18.08
N GLN A 374 -25.68 11.38 18.64
CA GLN A 374 -26.28 10.15 18.12
C GLN A 374 -27.79 10.28 17.91
N ALA A 375 -28.51 10.80 18.91
CA ALA A 375 -29.97 10.99 18.85
C ALA A 375 -30.45 11.97 17.74
N ARG A 376 -29.55 12.75 17.13
CA ARG A 376 -29.88 13.76 16.10
C ARG A 376 -29.31 13.41 14.72
N ILE A 377 -28.66 12.27 14.58
CA ILE A 377 -28.02 11.82 13.34
C ILE A 377 -28.49 10.38 13.10
N PRO A 378 -29.46 10.15 12.19
CA PRO A 378 -30.01 8.81 11.93
C PRO A 378 -28.95 7.75 11.61
N GLU A 379 -27.89 8.11 10.90
CA GLU A 379 -26.81 7.22 10.47
C GLU A 379 -25.75 7.00 11.56
N ALA A 380 -25.86 7.67 12.72
CA ALA A 380 -24.81 7.63 13.75
C ALA A 380 -24.57 6.22 14.27
N THR A 381 -25.62 5.44 14.55
CA THR A 381 -25.47 4.05 15.01
C THR A 381 -24.68 3.21 13.99
N ALA A 382 -25.08 3.25 12.71
CA ALA A 382 -24.38 2.50 11.66
C ALA A 382 -22.91 2.93 11.48
N LEU A 383 -22.62 4.23 11.62
CA LEU A 383 -21.26 4.77 11.55
C LEU A 383 -20.43 4.42 12.80
N ILE A 384 -21.03 4.42 13.99
CA ILE A 384 -20.39 3.96 15.22
C ILE A 384 -20.06 2.47 15.12
N ASP A 385 -21.00 1.65 14.66
CA ASP A 385 -20.77 0.22 14.47
C ASP A 385 -19.67 -0.04 13.44
N LEU A 386 -19.59 0.78 12.38
CA LEU A 386 -18.49 0.73 11.41
C LEU A 386 -17.15 1.05 12.09
N ALA A 387 -17.10 2.08 12.92
CA ALA A 387 -15.90 2.46 13.68
C ALA A 387 -15.44 1.34 14.64
N ILE A 388 -16.40 0.67 15.28
CA ILE A 388 -16.15 -0.46 16.18
C ILE A 388 -15.64 -1.68 15.39
N ARG A 389 -16.31 -2.07 14.30
CA ARG A 389 -15.90 -3.19 13.43
C ARG A 389 -14.52 -3.00 12.82
N THR A 390 -14.16 -1.76 12.50
CA THR A 390 -12.86 -1.43 11.92
C THR A 390 -11.73 -1.45 12.94
N GLY A 391 -12.05 -1.41 14.25
CA GLY A 391 -11.10 -1.63 15.35
C GLY A 391 -10.29 -0.40 15.77
N LYS A 392 -10.56 0.78 15.19
CA LYS A 392 -9.65 1.95 15.28
C LYS A 392 -9.95 2.93 16.40
N VAL A 393 -11.06 2.76 17.11
CA VAL A 393 -11.40 3.62 18.25
C VAL A 393 -11.70 2.75 19.47
N ARG A 394 -10.87 2.89 20.50
CA ARG A 394 -11.16 2.38 21.85
C ARG A 394 -12.27 3.24 22.46
N ILE A 395 -13.47 2.68 22.65
CA ILE A 395 -14.44 3.27 23.57
C ILE A 395 -13.90 3.02 24.97
N ALA A 396 -13.40 4.06 25.64
CA ALA A 396 -13.06 3.96 27.05
C ALA A 396 -14.35 3.60 27.83
N GLY A 397 -14.40 2.37 28.35
CA GLY A 397 -15.54 1.88 29.14
C GLY A 397 -16.04 0.48 28.75
N GLU A 398 -15.71 -0.03 27.56
CA GLU A 398 -15.96 -1.42 27.19
C GLU A 398 -14.61 -2.15 27.09
N THR A 399 -14.06 -2.48 28.25
CA THR A 399 -13.13 -3.60 28.33
C THR A 399 -13.96 -4.85 28.55
N PRO A 400 -14.25 -5.69 27.53
CA PRO A 400 -14.29 -7.11 27.80
C PRO A 400 -12.99 -7.42 28.55
N ASP A 401 -13.03 -8.26 29.56
CA ASP A 401 -11.80 -8.69 30.22
C ASP A 401 -10.87 -9.27 29.14
N SER A 402 -9.85 -8.50 28.72
CA SER A 402 -9.01 -8.78 27.54
C SER A 402 -8.27 -10.13 27.62
N ARG A 403 -8.30 -10.76 28.79
CA ARG A 403 -7.82 -12.13 29.06
C ARG A 403 -8.84 -13.23 28.76
N ALA A 404 -10.14 -12.90 28.76
CA ALA A 404 -11.26 -13.84 28.61
C ALA A 404 -11.78 -13.99 27.18
N THR A 405 -11.54 -13.01 26.32
CA THR A 405 -11.98 -13.06 24.92
C THR A 405 -10.90 -13.68 24.03
N VAL A 406 -11.25 -14.76 23.33
CA VAL A 406 -10.44 -15.38 22.27
C VAL A 406 -10.96 -14.88 20.92
N LEU A 407 -10.07 -14.37 20.07
CA LEU A 407 -10.44 -14.00 18.69
C LEU A 407 -10.29 -15.19 17.75
N VAL A 408 -11.25 -15.36 16.85
CA VAL A 408 -11.26 -16.45 15.87
C VAL A 408 -11.46 -15.88 14.48
N VAL A 409 -10.53 -16.19 13.57
CA VAL A 409 -10.74 -16.03 12.12
C VAL A 409 -11.29 -17.34 11.61
N ASN A 410 -12.53 -17.30 11.14
CA ASN A 410 -13.23 -18.44 10.56
C ASN A 410 -14.30 -17.91 9.62
N ASP A 411 -14.19 -18.24 8.34
CA ASP A 411 -15.07 -17.72 7.30
C ASP A 411 -15.46 -18.84 6.33
N PRO A 412 -16.75 -18.98 5.98
CA PRO A 412 -17.21 -20.05 5.09
C PRO A 412 -16.59 -19.98 3.70
N ARG A 413 -16.08 -18.81 3.26
CA ARG A 413 -15.40 -18.66 1.96
C ARG A 413 -14.12 -19.47 1.89
N PHE A 414 -13.49 -19.78 3.02
CA PHE A 414 -12.33 -20.69 3.02
C PHE A 414 -12.67 -22.04 2.40
N SER A 415 -13.90 -22.54 2.52
CA SER A 415 -14.36 -23.80 1.90
C SER A 415 -14.34 -23.79 0.37
N LEU A 416 -14.21 -22.63 -0.29
CA LEU A 416 -14.19 -22.54 -1.75
C LEU A 416 -12.86 -23.04 -2.37
N HIS A 417 -11.75 -22.97 -1.64
CA HIS A 417 -10.49 -23.55 -2.09
C HIS A 417 -10.64 -25.08 -2.21
N LEU A 418 -10.38 -25.63 -3.40
CA LEU A 418 -10.47 -27.05 -3.74
C LEU A 418 -11.82 -27.73 -3.43
N GLN A 419 -12.93 -26.99 -3.35
CA GLN A 419 -14.22 -27.52 -2.88
C GLN A 419 -14.71 -28.78 -3.62
N LYS A 420 -14.42 -28.88 -4.91
CA LYS A 420 -14.87 -29.95 -5.80
C LYS A 420 -13.74 -30.89 -6.24
N VAL A 421 -12.57 -30.79 -5.60
CA VAL A 421 -11.39 -31.59 -5.94
C VAL A 421 -11.18 -32.63 -4.85
N PHE A 422 -10.97 -33.88 -5.25
CA PHE A 422 -10.56 -34.92 -4.30
C PHE A 422 -9.10 -34.67 -3.91
N HIS A 423 -8.88 -34.22 -2.68
CA HIS A 423 -7.57 -33.81 -2.20
C HIS A 423 -7.46 -33.99 -0.68
N LEU A 424 -6.24 -34.14 -0.15
CA LEU A 424 -6.02 -34.30 1.30
C LEU A 424 -6.24 -32.98 2.04
N GLU A 425 -5.72 -31.87 1.52
CA GLU A 425 -6.14 -30.51 1.89
C GLU A 425 -7.55 -30.28 1.30
N SER A 426 -8.59 -30.38 2.13
CA SER A 426 -9.99 -30.31 1.70
C SER A 426 -10.85 -29.50 2.68
N PRO A 427 -12.02 -28.98 2.25
CA PRO A 427 -12.93 -28.22 3.13
C PRO A 427 -13.37 -28.97 4.38
N ARG A 428 -13.35 -30.31 4.35
CA ARG A 428 -13.67 -31.16 5.51
C ARG A 428 -12.81 -30.87 6.73
N ARG A 429 -11.59 -30.34 6.53
CA ARG A 429 -10.70 -29.88 7.59
C ARG A 429 -11.30 -28.71 8.36
N LEU A 430 -11.85 -27.72 7.63
CA LEU A 430 -12.54 -26.58 8.23
C LEU A 430 -13.84 -27.02 8.92
N ASP A 431 -14.60 -27.94 8.30
CA ASP A 431 -15.81 -28.49 8.92
C ASP A 431 -15.51 -29.19 10.25
N ALA A 432 -14.38 -29.91 10.34
CA ALA A 432 -13.93 -30.54 11.58
C ALA A 432 -13.59 -29.52 12.66
N PHE A 433 -12.86 -28.46 12.30
CA PHE A 433 -12.55 -27.39 13.23
C PHE A 433 -13.80 -26.63 13.68
N ASN A 434 -14.77 -26.45 12.78
CA ASN A 434 -16.09 -25.87 13.09
C ASN A 434 -16.87 -26.70 14.10
N ARG A 435 -16.82 -28.03 14.03
CA ARG A 435 -17.41 -28.91 15.05
C ARG A 435 -16.74 -28.73 16.41
N ALA A 436 -15.41 -28.57 16.44
CA ALA A 436 -14.69 -28.27 17.66
C ALA A 436 -15.09 -26.89 18.26
N LEU A 437 -15.21 -25.86 17.43
CA LEU A 437 -15.68 -24.51 17.85
C LEU A 437 -17.12 -24.51 18.38
N ALA A 438 -17.98 -25.38 17.85
CA ALA A 438 -19.37 -25.53 18.25
C ALA A 438 -19.55 -26.36 19.54
N HIS A 439 -18.50 -27.00 20.06
CA HIS A 439 -18.60 -27.84 21.23
C HIS A 439 -18.99 -27.03 22.48
N PRO A 440 -19.91 -27.52 23.35
CA PRO A 440 -20.42 -26.77 24.50
C PRO A 440 -19.36 -26.26 25.49
N SER A 441 -18.20 -26.92 25.58
CA SER A 441 -17.11 -26.50 26.47
C SER A 441 -16.40 -25.21 26.04
N VAL A 442 -16.56 -24.78 24.78
CA VAL A 442 -15.89 -23.61 24.19
C VAL A 442 -16.86 -22.64 23.51
N ALA A 443 -18.06 -23.10 23.14
CA ALA A 443 -19.10 -22.27 22.55
C ALA A 443 -19.38 -21.03 23.43
N GLY A 444 -19.45 -19.85 22.80
CA GLY A 444 -19.67 -18.57 23.50
C GLY A 444 -18.44 -17.99 24.20
N ARG A 445 -17.28 -18.66 24.18
CA ARG A 445 -16.02 -18.17 24.77
C ARG A 445 -15.05 -17.55 23.75
N TRP A 446 -15.48 -17.41 22.51
CA TRP A 446 -14.70 -16.88 21.41
C TRP A 446 -15.53 -15.92 20.55
N HIS A 447 -14.85 -15.06 19.80
CA HIS A 447 -15.46 -14.04 18.95
C HIS A 447 -14.94 -14.11 17.52
N ALA A 448 -15.84 -14.27 16.55
CA ALA A 448 -15.50 -14.25 15.12
C ALA A 448 -15.10 -12.84 14.69
N LEU A 449 -14.06 -12.73 13.85
CA LEU A 449 -13.67 -11.45 13.25
C LEU A 449 -14.26 -11.30 11.84
N PRO A 450 -14.74 -10.10 11.46
CA PRO A 450 -14.95 -9.77 10.06
C PRO A 450 -13.59 -9.68 9.36
N ILE A 451 -13.49 -10.32 8.19
CA ILE A 451 -12.23 -10.42 7.43
C ILE A 451 -12.39 -9.96 5.98
N GLU A 452 -11.32 -9.36 5.48
CA GLU A 452 -11.16 -8.86 4.12
C GLU A 452 -9.88 -9.42 3.52
N PRO A 453 -9.77 -9.58 2.19
CA PRO A 453 -8.55 -10.05 1.56
C PRO A 453 -7.39 -9.07 1.75
N ALA A 454 -6.17 -9.61 1.88
CA ALA A 454 -4.94 -8.82 1.89
C ALA A 454 -4.73 -8.09 0.56
N GLU A 455 -4.23 -6.86 0.64
CA GLU A 455 -3.87 -6.07 -0.53
C GLU A 455 -2.56 -6.61 -1.13
N ARG A 456 -2.44 -6.51 -2.46
CA ARG A 456 -1.29 -7.05 -3.20
C ARG A 456 0.04 -6.47 -2.71
N GLU A 457 0.08 -5.20 -2.35
CA GLU A 457 1.24 -4.51 -1.80
C GLU A 457 1.72 -5.13 -0.48
N GLN A 458 0.80 -5.71 0.30
CA GLN A 458 1.12 -6.39 1.55
C GLN A 458 1.70 -7.79 1.29
N LEU A 459 1.22 -8.48 0.25
CA LEU A 459 1.75 -9.78 -0.17
C LEU A 459 3.21 -9.67 -0.64
N LEU A 460 3.57 -8.53 -1.23
CA LEU A 460 4.94 -8.24 -1.69
C LEU A 460 5.98 -8.13 -0.56
N TRP A 461 5.57 -8.10 0.71
CA TRP A 461 6.51 -8.09 1.84
C TRP A 461 7.25 -9.42 2.04
N VAL A 462 6.72 -10.51 1.47
CA VAL A 462 7.33 -11.84 1.53
C VAL A 462 7.50 -12.41 0.13
N HIS A 463 6.52 -12.21 -0.74
CA HIS A 463 6.47 -12.85 -2.04
C HIS A 463 6.94 -11.94 -3.17
N SER A 464 7.68 -12.49 -4.12
CA SER A 464 8.13 -11.77 -5.30
C SER A 464 6.96 -11.43 -6.24
N ALA A 465 7.05 -10.27 -6.91
CA ALA A 465 6.00 -9.81 -7.82
C ALA A 465 5.68 -10.82 -8.94
N GLY A 466 6.71 -11.44 -9.53
CA GLY A 466 6.53 -12.43 -10.60
C GLY A 466 5.82 -13.70 -10.14
N TYR A 467 6.07 -14.14 -8.90
CA TYR A 467 5.35 -15.27 -8.30
C TYR A 467 3.87 -14.94 -8.06
N LEU A 468 3.59 -13.76 -7.49
CA LEU A 468 2.21 -13.29 -7.30
C LEU A 468 1.46 -13.12 -8.63
N ASP A 469 2.12 -12.63 -9.68
CA ASP A 469 1.55 -12.58 -11.04
C ASP A 469 1.19 -13.96 -11.56
N GLY A 470 2.02 -14.97 -11.26
CA GLY A 470 1.77 -16.37 -11.62
C GLY A 470 0.56 -16.94 -10.91
N LEU A 471 0.46 -16.74 -9.60
CA LEU A 471 -0.67 -17.20 -8.79
C LEU A 471 -1.99 -16.50 -9.16
N GLU A 472 -1.97 -15.19 -9.32
CA GLU A 472 -3.17 -14.42 -9.68
C GLU A 472 -3.73 -14.85 -11.05
N LYS A 473 -2.89 -15.33 -11.97
CA LYS A 473 -3.34 -15.87 -13.26
C LYS A 473 -4.11 -17.19 -13.15
N THR A 474 -4.07 -17.89 -12.01
CA THR A 474 -4.86 -19.10 -11.78
C THR A 474 -6.31 -18.81 -11.36
N SER A 475 -6.58 -17.57 -10.93
CA SER A 475 -7.92 -17.08 -10.58
C SER A 475 -8.91 -17.36 -11.73
N GLY A 476 -10.09 -17.88 -11.40
CA GLY A 476 -11.13 -18.23 -12.35
C GLY A 476 -10.86 -19.46 -13.23
N ARG A 477 -9.72 -20.15 -13.08
CA ARG A 477 -9.44 -21.40 -13.81
C ARG A 477 -9.95 -22.62 -13.04
N GLN A 478 -10.47 -23.61 -13.76
CA GLN A 478 -11.10 -24.79 -13.17
C GLN A 478 -10.14 -25.59 -12.26
N LEU A 479 -8.94 -25.90 -12.76
CA LEU A 479 -7.88 -26.57 -12.00
C LEU A 479 -6.52 -26.25 -12.62
N VAL A 480 -5.55 -25.86 -11.79
CA VAL A 480 -4.16 -25.64 -12.17
C VAL A 480 -3.27 -26.33 -11.16
N SER A 481 -2.31 -27.12 -11.62
CA SER A 481 -1.25 -27.71 -10.80
C SER A 481 -0.05 -26.75 -10.81
N LEU A 482 0.37 -26.33 -9.61
CA LEU A 482 1.53 -25.47 -9.40
C LEU A 482 2.79 -26.29 -9.13
N ASP A 483 2.61 -27.42 -8.46
CA ASP A 483 3.55 -28.54 -8.43
C ASP A 483 2.78 -29.87 -8.30
N MET A 484 3.48 -30.95 -7.92
CA MET A 484 2.91 -32.30 -7.91
C MET A 484 1.68 -32.44 -6.99
N ASP A 485 1.65 -31.71 -5.87
CA ASP A 485 0.64 -31.85 -4.82
C ASP A 485 -0.04 -30.52 -4.46
N THR A 486 0.41 -29.39 -5.00
CA THR A 486 -0.17 -28.06 -4.79
C THR A 486 -0.99 -27.63 -5.99
N GLN A 487 -2.29 -27.45 -5.77
CA GLN A 487 -3.26 -27.16 -6.82
C GLN A 487 -4.10 -25.93 -6.47
N THR A 488 -4.61 -25.27 -7.51
CA THR A 488 -5.56 -24.16 -7.39
C THR A 488 -6.78 -24.39 -8.27
N THR A 489 -7.94 -24.04 -7.74
CA THR A 489 -9.22 -23.90 -8.47
C THR A 489 -9.61 -22.42 -8.58
N GLU A 490 -10.77 -22.17 -9.18
CA GLU A 490 -11.32 -20.85 -9.53
C GLU A 490 -11.21 -19.78 -8.44
N HIS A 491 -11.38 -20.17 -7.17
CA HIS A 491 -11.41 -19.26 -6.02
C HIS A 491 -10.15 -19.29 -5.15
N SER A 492 -9.15 -20.09 -5.52
CA SER A 492 -8.03 -20.39 -4.61
C SER A 492 -7.14 -19.19 -4.36
N TRP A 493 -6.95 -18.33 -5.37
CA TRP A 493 -6.20 -17.09 -5.23
C TRP A 493 -6.90 -16.14 -4.27
N GLU A 494 -8.19 -15.84 -4.49
CA GLU A 494 -8.93 -14.92 -3.64
C GLU A 494 -9.05 -15.44 -2.21
N VAL A 495 -9.22 -16.75 -2.03
CA VAL A 495 -9.27 -17.41 -0.72
C VAL A 495 -7.91 -17.36 0.00
N ALA A 496 -6.79 -17.50 -0.72
CA ALA A 496 -5.46 -17.33 -0.12
C ALA A 496 -5.24 -15.89 0.35
N CYS A 497 -5.63 -14.88 -0.45
CA CYS A 497 -5.59 -13.48 -0.02
C CYS A 497 -6.48 -13.24 1.21
N LEU A 498 -7.65 -13.89 1.26
CA LEU A 498 -8.56 -13.84 2.41
C LEU A 498 -7.97 -14.46 3.68
N ALA A 499 -7.24 -15.57 3.56
CA ALA A 499 -6.56 -16.21 4.68
C ALA A 499 -5.53 -15.27 5.32
N VAL A 500 -4.69 -14.65 4.49
CA VAL A 500 -3.69 -13.66 4.93
C VAL A 500 -4.38 -12.43 5.57
N GLY A 501 -5.38 -11.86 4.91
CA GLY A 501 -6.07 -10.68 5.42
C GLY A 501 -6.84 -10.95 6.72
N GLY A 502 -7.35 -12.18 6.90
CA GLY A 502 -7.90 -12.65 8.17
C GLY A 502 -6.87 -12.63 9.29
N LEU A 503 -5.65 -13.13 9.04
CA LEU A 503 -4.53 -13.04 9.98
C LEU A 503 -4.22 -11.59 10.37
N PHE A 504 -4.23 -10.66 9.42
CA PHE A 504 -3.99 -9.25 9.72
C PHE A 504 -5.05 -8.69 10.67
N ARG A 505 -6.33 -9.04 10.48
CA ARG A 505 -7.42 -8.64 11.39
C ARG A 505 -7.30 -9.27 12.78
N LEU A 506 -6.78 -10.50 12.85
CA LEU A 506 -6.45 -11.15 14.12
C LEU A 506 -5.33 -10.40 14.84
N MET A 507 -4.27 -10.01 14.11
CA MET A 507 -3.14 -9.25 14.64
C MET A 507 -3.54 -7.87 15.13
N ASP A 508 -4.39 -7.16 14.38
CA ASP A 508 -5.00 -5.92 14.83
C ASP A 508 -5.69 -6.13 16.18
N GLY A 509 -6.52 -7.17 16.30
CA GLY A 509 -7.25 -7.43 17.53
C GLY A 509 -6.37 -7.70 18.74
N ILE A 510 -5.26 -8.41 18.53
CA ILE A 510 -4.31 -8.72 19.58
C ILE A 510 -3.49 -7.47 19.97
N CYS A 511 -2.99 -6.71 19.00
CA CYS A 511 -2.16 -5.53 19.24
C CYS A 511 -2.97 -4.34 19.80
N ASP A 512 -4.22 -4.20 19.36
CA ASP A 512 -5.15 -3.17 19.85
C ASP A 512 -5.64 -3.46 21.28
N GLY A 513 -5.39 -4.68 21.80
CA GLY A 513 -5.79 -5.11 23.14
C GLY A 513 -7.23 -5.61 23.24
N ARG A 514 -7.88 -5.95 22.11
CA ARG A 514 -9.23 -6.58 22.09
C ARG A 514 -9.20 -8.02 22.62
N ALA A 515 -8.05 -8.67 22.45
CA ALA A 515 -7.73 -9.94 23.08
C ALA A 515 -6.21 -10.01 23.29
N THR A 516 -5.77 -10.97 24.09
CA THR A 516 -4.36 -11.34 24.16
C THR A 516 -4.02 -12.42 23.14
N ARG A 517 -4.97 -13.30 22.84
CA ARG A 517 -4.76 -14.49 22.03
C ARG A 517 -5.89 -14.77 21.05
N GLY A 518 -5.58 -15.55 20.01
CA GLY A 518 -6.60 -16.06 19.10
C GLY A 518 -6.08 -17.09 18.12
N VAL A 519 -6.99 -17.57 17.28
CA VAL A 519 -6.71 -18.61 16.28
C VAL A 519 -7.30 -18.23 14.92
N ALA A 520 -6.57 -18.56 13.87
CA ALA A 520 -7.02 -18.46 12.51
C ALA A 520 -7.22 -19.85 11.90
N ALA A 521 -8.50 -20.24 11.79
CA ALA A 521 -8.94 -21.46 11.11
C ALA A 521 -8.99 -21.19 9.60
N VAL A 522 -7.82 -20.95 9.01
CA VAL A 522 -7.66 -20.57 7.61
C VAL A 522 -7.32 -21.77 6.74
N ARG A 523 -7.60 -21.62 5.45
CA ARG A 523 -7.09 -22.48 4.38
C ARG A 523 -7.14 -21.72 3.06
N PRO A 524 -6.17 -21.90 2.14
CA PRO A 524 -5.03 -22.84 2.18
C PRO A 524 -3.99 -22.55 3.30
N PRO A 525 -3.17 -23.55 3.69
CA PRO A 525 -2.04 -23.36 4.61
C PRO A 525 -0.94 -22.49 3.98
N GLY A 526 0.12 -22.19 4.72
CA GLY A 526 1.16 -21.25 4.29
C GLY A 526 2.62 -21.62 4.53
N HIS A 527 2.98 -22.40 5.54
CA HIS A 527 4.38 -22.51 5.98
C HIS A 527 5.38 -23.09 4.95
N HIS A 528 4.91 -23.78 3.90
CA HIS A 528 5.74 -24.28 2.79
C HIS A 528 5.90 -23.27 1.64
N ALA A 529 5.07 -22.23 1.55
CA ALA A 529 5.15 -21.26 0.47
C ALA A 529 6.42 -20.40 0.63
N GLU A 530 7.32 -20.51 -0.34
CA GLU A 530 8.56 -19.73 -0.43
C GLU A 530 8.29 -18.35 -1.07
N PRO A 531 9.21 -17.38 -0.93
CA PRO A 531 9.08 -16.07 -1.57
C PRO A 531 8.77 -16.10 -3.07
N HIS A 532 9.16 -17.16 -3.77
CA HIS A 532 9.04 -17.26 -5.23
C HIS A 532 8.32 -18.53 -5.70
N ARG A 533 7.72 -19.33 -4.80
CA ARG A 533 7.18 -20.64 -5.15
C ARG A 533 6.08 -21.11 -4.20
N ALA A 534 5.01 -21.69 -4.78
CA ALA A 534 4.00 -22.46 -4.06
C ALA A 534 4.43 -23.93 -3.98
N MET A 535 4.23 -24.57 -2.84
CA MET A 535 4.50 -25.99 -2.62
C MET A 535 3.83 -26.49 -1.33
N GLY A 536 3.69 -27.81 -1.16
CA GLY A 536 3.17 -28.40 0.07
C GLY A 536 1.77 -27.91 0.44
N PHE A 537 0.89 -27.80 -0.56
CA PHE A 537 -0.46 -27.22 -0.45
C PHE A 537 -0.51 -25.71 -0.15
N CYS A 538 0.63 -25.06 0.05
CA CYS A 538 0.71 -23.67 0.47
C CYS A 538 0.81 -22.73 -0.73
N LEU A 539 -0.09 -21.74 -0.79
CA LEU A 539 -0.12 -20.74 -1.87
C LEU A 539 0.49 -19.39 -1.46
N LEU A 540 0.33 -18.99 -0.20
CA LEU A 540 0.93 -17.77 0.35
C LEU A 540 1.37 -18.10 1.77
N ASN A 541 2.50 -17.55 2.21
CA ASN A 541 3.01 -17.81 3.54
C ASN A 541 2.28 -16.93 4.57
N ASN A 542 1.16 -17.45 5.06
CA ASN A 542 0.26 -16.77 6.00
C ASN A 542 1.02 -16.19 7.21
N VAL A 543 1.86 -17.01 7.86
CA VAL A 543 2.56 -16.63 9.09
C VAL A 543 3.70 -15.64 8.81
N ALA A 544 4.47 -15.83 7.75
CA ALA A 544 5.51 -14.87 7.37
C ALA A 544 4.91 -13.50 7.01
N LEU A 545 3.79 -13.47 6.28
CA LEU A 545 3.09 -12.23 5.96
C LEU A 545 2.54 -11.55 7.22
N ALA A 546 2.00 -12.31 8.18
CA ALA A 546 1.56 -11.77 9.46
C ALA A 546 2.71 -11.19 10.29
N ALA A 547 3.90 -11.81 10.25
CA ALA A 547 5.09 -11.26 10.88
C ALA A 547 5.48 -9.90 10.26
N ARG A 548 5.54 -9.83 8.92
CA ARG A 548 5.80 -8.55 8.22
C ARG A 548 4.71 -7.50 8.48
N TYR A 549 3.45 -7.92 8.63
CA TYR A 549 2.36 -7.03 8.99
C TYR A 549 2.53 -6.42 10.39
N LEU A 550 2.87 -7.24 11.38
CA LEU A 550 3.15 -6.77 12.74
C LEU A 550 4.32 -5.78 12.77
N GLN A 551 5.36 -5.99 11.97
CA GLN A 551 6.49 -5.05 11.84
C GLN A 551 6.06 -3.74 11.17
N ASN A 552 5.43 -3.82 9.99
CA ASN A 552 5.12 -2.65 9.15
C ASN A 552 3.95 -1.81 9.68
N VAL A 553 2.98 -2.42 10.35
CA VAL A 553 1.74 -1.75 10.80
C VAL A 553 1.75 -1.47 12.31
N HIS A 554 2.22 -2.42 13.11
CA HIS A 554 2.19 -2.33 14.58
C HIS A 554 3.55 -2.01 15.21
N GLY A 555 4.61 -1.87 14.40
CA GLY A 555 5.95 -1.53 14.88
C GLY A 555 6.56 -2.59 15.81
N VAL A 556 6.12 -3.85 15.70
CA VAL A 556 6.65 -4.94 16.54
C VAL A 556 8.00 -5.37 16.01
N GLU A 557 9.08 -4.95 16.68
CA GLU A 557 10.45 -5.15 16.20
C GLU A 557 10.89 -6.62 16.15
N ARG A 558 10.50 -7.43 17.15
CA ARG A 558 10.93 -8.83 17.30
C ARG A 558 9.74 -9.78 17.32
N ILE A 559 9.74 -10.78 16.44
CA ILE A 559 8.63 -11.73 16.30
C ILE A 559 9.17 -13.15 16.40
N MET A 560 8.53 -13.98 17.22
CA MET A 560 8.87 -15.39 17.30
C MET A 560 7.81 -16.20 16.56
N ILE A 561 8.25 -17.06 15.65
CA ILE A 561 7.41 -18.03 14.96
C ILE A 561 7.75 -19.41 15.49
N VAL A 562 6.76 -20.11 16.03
CA VAL A 562 6.88 -21.50 16.50
C VAL A 562 6.06 -22.40 15.59
N ASP A 563 6.72 -23.29 14.87
CA ASP A 563 6.09 -24.22 13.94
C ASP A 563 5.99 -25.61 14.56
N ILE A 564 4.75 -26.02 14.84
CA ILE A 564 4.37 -27.31 15.40
C ILE A 564 3.55 -28.14 14.40
N ASP A 565 3.73 -27.89 13.10
CA ASP A 565 3.34 -28.82 12.04
C ASP A 565 4.31 -30.00 11.96
N ALA A 566 3.83 -31.18 11.55
CA ALA A 566 4.68 -32.36 11.41
C ALA A 566 5.75 -32.21 10.32
N HIS A 567 5.59 -31.26 9.39
CA HIS A 567 6.50 -30.99 8.29
C HIS A 567 7.32 -29.73 8.53
N HIS A 568 8.53 -29.69 7.99
CA HIS A 568 9.37 -28.50 8.11
C HIS A 568 8.79 -27.36 7.27
N GLY A 569 8.48 -26.22 7.89
CA GLY A 569 8.03 -24.99 7.22
C GLY A 569 9.15 -24.26 6.48
N ASN A 570 9.69 -24.90 5.44
CA ASN A 570 10.78 -24.40 4.61
C ASN A 570 10.50 -23.01 4.04
N GLY A 571 9.25 -22.71 3.69
CA GLY A 571 8.87 -21.39 3.17
C GLY A 571 9.10 -20.29 4.20
N THR A 572 8.73 -20.55 5.45
CA THR A 572 8.95 -19.62 6.56
C THR A 572 10.43 -19.47 6.88
N GLN A 573 11.18 -20.57 6.89
CA GLN A 573 12.63 -20.52 7.05
C GLN A 573 13.28 -19.63 5.98
N VAL A 574 12.98 -19.85 4.69
CA VAL A 574 13.55 -19.09 3.58
C VAL A 574 13.18 -17.60 3.68
N ALA A 575 11.96 -17.28 4.11
CA ALA A 575 11.49 -15.90 4.21
C ALA A 575 12.27 -15.03 5.24
N PHE A 576 12.94 -15.66 6.22
CA PHE A 576 13.64 -14.97 7.31
C PHE A 576 15.06 -15.48 7.54
N TYR A 577 15.63 -16.22 6.59
CA TYR A 577 16.89 -16.95 6.81
C TYR A 577 18.07 -16.04 7.18
N ASP A 578 18.05 -14.79 6.69
CA ASP A 578 19.05 -13.75 6.95
C ASP A 578 18.57 -12.66 7.93
N ASP A 579 17.38 -12.81 8.53
CA ASP A 579 16.69 -11.74 9.28
C ASP A 579 16.64 -12.01 10.80
N PRO A 580 17.45 -11.32 11.62
CA PRO A 580 17.46 -11.51 13.08
C PRO A 580 16.26 -10.89 13.81
N SER A 581 15.40 -10.14 13.10
CA SER A 581 14.17 -9.59 13.69
C SER A 581 13.08 -10.66 13.87
N VAL A 582 13.25 -11.83 13.24
CA VAL A 582 12.32 -12.96 13.35
C VAL A 582 13.07 -14.21 13.81
N LEU A 583 12.65 -14.77 14.95
CA LEU A 583 13.14 -16.06 15.44
C LEU A 583 12.17 -17.16 14.96
N TYR A 584 12.63 -18.02 14.04
CA TYR A 584 11.89 -19.18 13.55
C TYR A 584 12.35 -20.45 14.26
N VAL A 585 11.42 -21.16 14.91
CA VAL A 585 11.66 -22.45 15.57
C VAL A 585 10.71 -23.49 15.00
N SER A 586 11.23 -24.57 14.42
CA SER A 586 10.42 -25.63 13.81
C SER A 586 10.68 -26.99 14.45
N THR A 587 9.60 -27.66 14.89
CA THR A 587 9.64 -29.07 15.27
C THR A 587 8.95 -29.89 14.20
N HIS A 588 9.67 -30.79 13.55
CA HIS A 588 9.12 -31.53 12.41
C HIS A 588 9.71 -32.94 12.35
N ARG A 589 9.00 -33.86 11.69
CA ARG A 589 9.52 -35.17 11.39
C ARG A 589 10.71 -35.06 10.44
N PHE A 590 11.80 -35.75 10.74
CA PHE A 590 12.95 -35.78 9.83
C PHE A 590 13.62 -37.16 9.81
N PRO A 591 13.99 -37.69 8.62
CA PRO A 591 13.67 -37.17 7.28
C PRO A 591 12.18 -37.33 6.94
N ALA A 592 11.58 -36.28 6.39
CA ALA A 592 10.21 -36.24 5.84
C ALA A 592 10.12 -35.12 4.79
N TYR A 593 8.91 -34.83 4.29
CA TYR A 593 8.70 -33.70 3.39
C TYR A 593 9.12 -32.38 4.08
N PRO A 594 9.84 -31.46 3.38
CA PRO A 594 10.26 -31.53 1.97
C PRO A 594 11.69 -32.07 1.75
N GLY A 595 12.34 -32.58 2.80
CA GLY A 595 13.74 -33.01 2.77
C GLY A 595 14.74 -31.96 3.27
N THR A 596 14.25 -30.82 3.79
CA THR A 596 15.02 -29.77 4.46
C THR A 596 14.71 -29.74 5.96
N GLY A 597 15.26 -28.79 6.72
CA GLY A 597 15.05 -28.68 8.16
C GLY A 597 16.13 -29.43 8.96
N ASN A 598 17.31 -29.62 8.38
CA ASN A 598 18.42 -30.22 9.11
C ASN A 598 18.82 -29.32 10.30
N ILE A 599 19.31 -29.94 11.38
CA ILE A 599 19.77 -29.24 12.58
C ILE A 599 20.89 -28.21 12.31
N GLY A 600 21.66 -28.38 11.23
CA GLY A 600 22.71 -27.45 10.80
C GLY A 600 22.23 -26.24 9.99
N GLU A 601 20.96 -26.21 9.59
CA GLU A 601 20.34 -25.05 8.93
C GLU A 601 19.94 -24.03 10.01
N ILE A 602 20.83 -23.06 10.26
CA ILE A 602 20.76 -22.15 11.43
C ILE A 602 20.58 -20.66 11.04
N GLY A 603 20.28 -20.38 9.78
CA GLY A 603 20.27 -19.03 9.22
C GLY A 603 21.60 -18.62 8.59
N GLU A 604 21.62 -17.46 7.98
CA GLU A 604 22.80 -16.88 7.34
C GLU A 604 22.99 -15.40 7.68
N GLY A 605 24.20 -14.88 7.44
CA GLY A 605 24.50 -13.47 7.71
C GLY A 605 24.10 -13.05 9.13
N PRO A 606 23.37 -11.92 9.28
CA PRO A 606 22.83 -11.46 10.56
C PRO A 606 21.79 -12.41 11.19
N GLY A 607 21.11 -13.23 10.40
CA GLY A 607 20.09 -14.19 10.85
C GLY A 607 20.63 -15.49 11.45
N LYS A 608 21.96 -15.71 11.49
CA LYS A 608 22.56 -16.89 12.13
C LYS A 608 22.15 -16.99 13.61
N GLY A 609 21.64 -18.16 14.00
CA GLY A 609 21.12 -18.44 15.34
C GLY A 609 19.64 -18.09 15.53
N PHE A 610 18.98 -17.49 14.52
CA PHE A 610 17.56 -17.13 14.55
C PHE A 610 16.67 -18.09 13.74
N THR A 611 17.27 -19.11 13.12
CA THR A 611 16.56 -20.30 12.63
C THR A 611 16.97 -21.50 13.49
N VAL A 612 15.98 -22.18 14.09
CA VAL A 612 16.20 -23.32 14.99
C VAL A 612 15.36 -24.50 14.54
N ASN A 613 16.01 -25.44 13.85
CA ASN A 613 15.38 -26.69 13.43
C ASN A 613 15.54 -27.80 14.47
N ILE A 614 14.44 -28.50 14.74
CA ILE A 614 14.37 -29.59 15.71
C ILE A 614 13.87 -30.84 14.97
N PRO A 615 14.75 -31.57 14.26
CA PRO A 615 14.40 -32.74 13.46
C PRO A 615 14.05 -33.94 14.35
N MET A 616 12.76 -34.20 14.52
CA MET A 616 12.20 -35.22 15.40
C MET A 616 12.09 -36.58 14.70
N ASP A 617 12.34 -37.65 15.47
CA ASP A 617 12.14 -39.02 14.99
C ASP A 617 10.65 -39.34 14.77
N LYS A 618 10.38 -40.22 13.80
CA LYS A 618 9.03 -40.76 13.57
C LYS A 618 8.48 -41.38 14.87
N GLY A 619 7.24 -41.08 15.19
CA GLY A 619 6.56 -41.60 16.38
C GLY A 619 6.88 -40.84 17.67
N ALA A 620 7.57 -39.69 17.62
CA ALA A 620 7.65 -38.79 18.76
C ALA A 620 6.23 -38.38 19.21
N GLY A 621 5.98 -38.42 20.51
CA GLY A 621 4.68 -38.14 21.11
C GLY A 621 4.75 -37.05 22.18
N ASP A 622 3.69 -36.93 22.98
CA ASP A 622 3.44 -35.82 23.90
C ASP A 622 4.66 -35.37 24.73
N ARG A 623 5.36 -36.33 25.35
CA ARG A 623 6.53 -36.03 26.21
C ARG A 623 7.68 -35.39 25.44
N ALA A 624 7.89 -35.80 24.19
CA ALA A 624 8.99 -35.29 23.37
C ALA A 624 8.71 -33.84 22.96
N PHE A 625 7.50 -33.54 22.48
CA PHE A 625 7.11 -32.17 22.11
C PHE A 625 7.01 -31.25 23.34
N ALA A 626 6.50 -31.73 24.48
CA ALA A 626 6.51 -30.95 25.72
C ALA A 626 7.93 -30.63 26.18
N ALA A 627 8.86 -31.60 26.08
CA ALA A 627 10.26 -31.38 26.40
C ALA A 627 10.90 -30.33 25.46
N VAL A 628 10.55 -30.31 24.17
CA VAL A 628 11.02 -29.28 23.23
C VAL A 628 10.53 -27.89 23.64
N VAL A 629 9.23 -27.74 23.96
CA VAL A 629 8.71 -26.44 24.39
C VAL A 629 9.40 -25.96 25.67
N GLN A 630 9.59 -26.86 26.64
CA GLN A 630 10.20 -26.53 27.92
C GLN A 630 11.69 -26.22 27.82
N GLN A 631 12.44 -26.99 27.02
CA GLN A 631 13.90 -26.98 27.04
C GLN A 631 14.53 -26.21 25.87
N ILE A 632 13.76 -25.84 24.84
CA ILE A 632 14.28 -25.08 23.68
C ILE A 632 13.42 -23.84 23.45
N VAL A 633 12.12 -24.00 23.19
CA VAL A 633 11.25 -22.88 22.78
C VAL A 633 11.15 -21.82 23.87
N ALA A 634 10.85 -22.21 25.12
CA ALA A 634 10.71 -21.26 26.21
C ALA A 634 12.02 -20.53 26.58
N PRO A 635 13.19 -21.21 26.69
CA PRO A 635 14.47 -20.51 26.85
C PRO A 635 14.75 -19.53 25.73
N LEU A 636 14.60 -19.93 24.46
CA LEU A 636 14.82 -19.04 23.32
C LEU A 636 13.89 -17.83 23.34
N ALA A 637 12.61 -18.03 23.65
CA ALA A 637 11.66 -16.93 23.81
C ALA A 637 12.11 -15.93 24.89
N HIS A 638 12.63 -16.43 26.02
CA HIS A 638 13.15 -15.60 27.10
C HIS A 638 14.38 -14.78 26.68
N GLY A 639 15.31 -15.40 25.94
CA GLY A 639 16.49 -14.72 25.42
C GLY A 639 16.16 -13.70 24.33
N PHE A 640 15.26 -14.05 23.42
CA PHE A 640 14.87 -13.23 22.28
C PHE A 640 13.90 -12.09 22.63
N ARG A 641 13.09 -12.26 23.69
CA ARG A 641 12.08 -11.30 24.15
C ARG A 641 11.17 -10.82 23.02
N PRO A 642 10.38 -11.71 22.40
CA PRO A 642 9.52 -11.36 21.29
C PRO A 642 8.45 -10.35 21.71
N GLY A 643 8.10 -9.44 20.81
CA GLY A 643 6.95 -8.57 20.96
C GLY A 643 5.63 -9.27 20.67
N ALA A 644 5.64 -10.35 19.87
CA ALA A 644 4.49 -11.22 19.61
C ALA A 644 4.97 -12.64 19.22
N VAL A 645 4.12 -13.63 19.44
CA VAL A 645 4.35 -15.03 19.06
C VAL A 645 3.32 -15.46 18.02
N LEU A 646 3.79 -16.01 16.90
CA LEU A 646 2.94 -16.66 15.90
C LEU A 646 3.20 -18.17 15.96
N VAL A 647 2.15 -18.98 15.93
CA VAL A 647 2.26 -20.44 15.97
C VAL A 647 1.69 -21.02 14.70
N SER A 648 2.54 -21.64 13.88
CA SER A 648 2.12 -22.49 12.77
C SER A 648 1.59 -23.80 13.37
N LEU A 649 0.27 -23.94 13.42
CA LEU A 649 -0.46 -25.01 14.10
C LEU A 649 -0.92 -26.04 13.06
N GLY A 650 -0.12 -27.08 12.86
CA GLY A 650 -0.54 -28.29 12.16
C GLY A 650 -1.21 -29.28 13.13
N PHE A 651 -2.33 -29.89 12.74
CA PHE A 651 -2.93 -30.99 13.50
C PHE A 651 -2.40 -32.37 13.07
N ASP A 652 -1.36 -32.42 12.24
CA ASP A 652 -0.74 -33.63 11.72
C ASP A 652 0.31 -34.26 12.64
N LEU A 653 0.62 -33.67 13.80
CA LEU A 653 1.32 -34.41 14.86
C LEU A 653 0.46 -35.54 15.46
N TYR A 654 -0.85 -35.54 15.18
CA TYR A 654 -1.80 -36.48 15.77
C TYR A 654 -1.44 -37.94 15.43
N LEU A 655 -1.55 -38.83 16.43
CA LEU A 655 -1.13 -40.24 16.35
C LEU A 655 -1.80 -41.09 15.25
N HIS A 656 -2.88 -40.59 14.65
CA HIS A 656 -3.57 -41.21 13.52
C HIS A 656 -3.69 -40.26 12.32
N ASP A 657 -2.81 -39.27 12.21
CA ASP A 657 -2.68 -38.48 11.00
C ASP A 657 -2.07 -39.31 9.85
N ARG A 658 -2.50 -39.03 8.63
CA ARG A 658 -2.12 -39.79 7.45
C ARG A 658 -0.74 -39.41 6.92
N LEU A 659 -0.29 -38.17 7.15
CA LEU A 659 0.95 -37.64 6.58
C LEU A 659 2.04 -37.41 7.63
N GLY A 660 1.69 -36.99 8.85
CA GLY A 660 2.70 -36.60 9.84
C GLY A 660 3.54 -37.75 10.41
N GLY A 661 2.92 -38.87 10.80
CA GLY A 661 3.64 -40.03 11.36
C GLY A 661 4.24 -39.81 12.76
N MET A 662 3.63 -38.91 13.53
CA MET A 662 3.93 -38.63 14.94
C MET A 662 2.91 -39.34 15.84
N ASN A 663 3.09 -39.28 17.17
CA ASN A 663 2.25 -39.94 18.17
C ASN A 663 1.67 -38.96 19.21
N VAL A 664 1.35 -37.72 18.81
CA VAL A 664 0.77 -36.74 19.74
C VAL A 664 -0.72 -37.03 19.94
N THR A 665 -1.16 -37.03 21.20
CA THR A 665 -2.56 -37.25 21.59
C THR A 665 -3.33 -35.92 21.63
N PRO A 666 -4.67 -35.95 21.66
CA PRO A 666 -5.46 -34.73 21.88
C PRO A 666 -5.06 -34.01 23.17
N GLU A 667 -4.81 -34.74 24.26
CA GLU A 667 -4.31 -34.22 25.52
C GLU A 667 -2.92 -33.58 25.35
N GLY A 668 -2.05 -34.19 24.55
CA GLY A 668 -0.76 -33.62 24.15
C GLY A 668 -0.89 -32.24 23.51
N TYR A 669 -1.79 -32.08 22.53
CA TYR A 669 -2.09 -30.75 21.97
C TYR A 669 -2.55 -29.75 23.02
N GLY A 670 -3.40 -30.19 23.97
CA GLY A 670 -3.80 -29.36 25.11
C GLY A 670 -2.60 -28.87 25.93
N VAL A 671 -1.70 -29.78 26.30
CA VAL A 671 -0.48 -29.44 27.07
C VAL A 671 0.42 -28.48 26.29
N LEU A 672 0.70 -28.75 25.01
CA LEU A 672 1.51 -27.86 24.18
C LEU A 672 0.92 -26.45 24.08
N THR A 673 -0.41 -26.37 23.89
CA THR A 673 -1.14 -25.11 23.83
C THR A 673 -1.00 -24.32 25.13
N ALA A 674 -1.20 -24.97 26.28
CA ALA A 674 -1.07 -24.34 27.59
C ALA A 674 0.35 -23.80 27.83
N MET A 675 1.38 -24.58 27.45
CA MET A 675 2.78 -24.18 27.59
C MET A 675 3.13 -22.96 26.71
N LEU A 676 2.69 -22.95 25.45
CA LEU A 676 2.93 -21.84 24.52
C LEU A 676 2.19 -20.56 24.95
N ILE A 677 0.95 -20.68 25.43
CA ILE A 677 0.21 -19.54 26.00
C ILE A 677 0.93 -19.01 27.24
N GLY A 678 1.31 -19.88 28.17
CA GLY A 678 2.02 -19.47 29.39
C GLY A 678 3.36 -18.81 29.10
N MET A 679 4.08 -19.28 28.06
CA MET A 679 5.29 -18.62 27.56
C MET A 679 4.98 -17.22 27.02
N ALA A 680 3.98 -17.08 26.14
CA ALA A 680 3.60 -15.79 25.59
C ALA A 680 3.14 -14.80 26.68
N GLU A 681 2.42 -15.27 27.71
CA GLU A 681 2.01 -14.46 28.85
C GLU A 681 3.20 -13.84 29.58
N ARG A 682 4.29 -14.60 29.75
CA ARG A 682 5.53 -14.14 30.37
C ARG A 682 6.34 -13.21 29.47
N GLU A 683 6.53 -13.58 28.21
CA GLU A 683 7.51 -12.91 27.34
C GLU A 683 6.93 -11.75 26.51
N CYS A 684 5.66 -11.84 26.09
CA CYS A 684 5.04 -10.87 25.17
C CYS A 684 3.66 -10.35 25.61
N ARG A 685 3.38 -10.39 26.93
CA ARG A 685 2.08 -9.97 27.53
C ARG A 685 0.89 -10.76 26.97
N GLY A 686 1.13 -12.01 26.60
CA GLY A 686 0.12 -12.93 26.10
C GLY A 686 -0.20 -12.76 24.63
N ARG A 687 0.49 -11.88 23.87
CA ARG A 687 0.26 -11.65 22.43
C ARG A 687 0.68 -12.87 21.61
N ILE A 688 -0.25 -13.79 21.40
CA ILE A 688 -0.04 -15.04 20.66
C ILE A 688 -1.18 -15.32 19.68
N ALA A 689 -0.85 -15.73 18.46
CA ALA A 689 -1.84 -16.26 17.53
C ALA A 689 -1.43 -17.60 16.97
N PHE A 690 -2.43 -18.47 16.85
CA PHE A 690 -2.31 -19.79 16.24
C PHE A 690 -2.89 -19.75 14.83
N VAL A 691 -2.20 -20.32 13.86
CA VAL A 691 -2.57 -20.29 12.45
C VAL A 691 -2.64 -21.72 11.96
N LEU A 692 -3.79 -22.14 11.46
CA LEU A 692 -3.98 -23.51 10.98
C LEU A 692 -3.09 -23.77 9.75
N GLU A 693 -2.23 -24.78 9.84
CA GLU A 693 -1.36 -25.26 8.76
C GLU A 693 -1.85 -26.63 8.25
N GLY A 694 -1.15 -27.73 8.54
CA GLY A 694 -1.48 -29.10 8.18
C GLY A 694 -2.48 -29.80 9.09
N GLY A 695 -2.52 -31.13 9.01
CA GLY A 695 -3.54 -31.99 9.63
C GLY A 695 -4.55 -32.53 8.62
N TYR A 696 -4.57 -33.84 8.44
CA TYR A 696 -5.28 -34.54 7.37
C TYR A 696 -6.17 -35.68 7.89
N SER A 697 -6.20 -35.87 9.21
CA SER A 697 -7.22 -36.64 9.91
C SER A 697 -8.37 -35.74 10.34
N VAL A 698 -9.54 -35.88 9.71
CA VAL A 698 -10.78 -35.16 10.10
C VAL A 698 -11.10 -35.36 11.59
N LYS A 699 -10.92 -36.59 12.09
CA LYS A 699 -11.08 -36.90 13.52
C LYS A 699 -10.01 -36.21 14.37
N GLY A 700 -8.75 -36.20 13.90
CA GLY A 700 -7.65 -35.54 14.59
C GLY A 700 -7.86 -34.04 14.75
N ILE A 701 -8.24 -33.34 13.68
CA ILE A 701 -8.55 -31.90 13.72
C ILE A 701 -9.67 -31.61 14.72
N GLU A 702 -10.73 -32.44 14.73
CA GLU A 702 -11.85 -32.25 15.65
C GLU A 702 -11.46 -32.50 17.11
N THR A 703 -10.81 -33.62 17.43
CA THR A 703 -10.48 -33.99 18.82
C THR A 703 -9.30 -33.19 19.37
N CYS A 704 -8.23 -33.03 18.59
CA CYS A 704 -7.08 -32.22 18.99
C CYS A 704 -7.42 -30.74 18.97
N GLY A 705 -8.18 -30.28 17.96
CA GLY A 705 -8.67 -28.91 17.89
C GLY A 705 -9.58 -28.56 19.06
N LEU A 706 -10.43 -29.49 19.52
CA LEU A 706 -11.24 -29.27 20.72
C LEU A 706 -10.37 -29.10 21.97
N ARG A 707 -9.36 -29.96 22.18
CA ARG A 707 -8.45 -29.85 23.33
C ARG A 707 -7.61 -28.56 23.27
N PHE A 708 -7.13 -28.20 22.08
CA PHE A 708 -6.49 -26.91 21.82
C PHE A 708 -7.42 -25.73 22.18
N LEU A 709 -8.66 -25.72 21.69
CA LEU A 709 -9.62 -24.65 21.95
C LEU A 709 -10.01 -24.54 23.43
N GLN A 710 -10.13 -25.67 24.14
CA GLN A 710 -10.38 -25.68 25.58
C GLN A 710 -9.27 -24.94 26.34
N GLN A 711 -8.01 -25.15 25.97
CA GLN A 711 -6.87 -24.47 26.57
C GLN A 711 -6.73 -23.01 26.12
N LEU A 712 -7.03 -22.74 24.84
CA LEU A 712 -7.06 -21.39 24.30
C LEU A 712 -8.12 -20.52 25.01
N CYS A 713 -9.28 -21.09 25.33
CA CYS A 713 -10.38 -20.41 26.00
C CYS A 713 -10.27 -20.39 27.53
N ASP A 714 -9.48 -21.28 28.15
CA ASP A 714 -9.28 -21.28 29.60
C ASP A 714 -8.73 -19.93 30.04
N THR A 715 -9.25 -19.34 31.12
CA THR A 715 -8.86 -18.02 31.66
C THR A 715 -8.06 -18.11 32.95
N ASP A 716 -8.03 -19.28 33.60
CA ASP A 716 -7.26 -19.46 34.84
C ASP A 716 -5.81 -19.79 34.50
N SER A 717 -4.89 -18.85 34.75
CA SER A 717 -3.46 -19.07 34.54
C SER A 717 -2.89 -20.13 35.49
N ARG A 718 -3.54 -20.43 36.62
CA ARG A 718 -3.10 -21.48 37.56
C ARG A 718 -3.30 -22.88 37.00
N ASN A 719 -4.29 -23.07 36.13
CA ASN A 719 -4.52 -24.33 35.43
C ASN A 719 -3.45 -24.63 34.36
N ARG A 720 -2.60 -23.64 34.05
CA ARG A 720 -1.60 -23.70 32.98
C ARG A 720 -0.17 -23.80 33.49
N ASP A 721 0.02 -23.83 34.80
CA ASP A 721 1.34 -24.06 35.39
C ASP A 721 1.65 -25.57 35.36
N PRO A 722 2.63 -26.03 34.55
CA PRO A 722 3.03 -27.42 34.53
C PRO A 722 3.83 -27.80 35.79
N SER A 723 4.10 -26.87 36.71
CA SER A 723 4.91 -27.10 37.93
C SER A 723 4.35 -28.18 38.87
N GLY A 724 3.08 -28.57 38.72
CA GLY A 724 2.50 -29.77 39.34
C GLY A 724 3.10 -31.09 38.83
N VAL A 725 3.75 -31.08 37.66
CA VAL A 725 4.67 -32.11 37.18
C VAL A 725 6.06 -31.68 37.65
N GLY A 726 6.44 -32.13 38.85
CA GLY A 726 7.54 -31.57 39.63
C GLY A 726 8.83 -31.24 38.88
N THR A 727 9.55 -30.28 39.45
CA THR A 727 10.88 -29.74 39.11
C THR A 727 12.04 -30.76 39.07
N ARG A 728 11.74 -32.06 38.92
CA ARG A 728 12.74 -33.05 38.52
C ARG A 728 13.05 -32.86 37.04
N ARG A 729 14.34 -32.73 36.70
CA ARG A 729 14.83 -32.95 35.33
C ARG A 729 14.09 -34.16 34.76
N PRO A 730 13.40 -34.06 33.61
CA PRO A 730 12.72 -35.20 33.04
C PRO A 730 13.76 -36.33 32.86
N PRO A 731 13.46 -37.58 33.26
CA PRO A 731 14.41 -38.68 33.19
C PRO A 731 14.81 -39.05 31.75
N PHE A 732 14.20 -38.40 30.76
CA PHE A 732 14.41 -38.62 29.34
C PHE A 732 14.64 -37.28 28.65
N MET A 733 15.87 -37.00 28.25
CA MET A 733 16.20 -35.94 27.30
C MET A 733 16.34 -36.63 25.93
N PRO A 734 15.41 -36.43 24.99
CA PRO A 734 15.61 -36.92 23.63
C PRO A 734 16.97 -36.46 23.11
N THR A 735 17.77 -37.37 22.54
CA THR A 735 19.12 -37.07 22.04
C THR A 735 19.15 -35.86 21.11
N ILE A 736 18.05 -35.63 20.37
CA ILE A 736 17.89 -34.47 19.50
C ILE A 736 17.90 -33.14 20.26
N ILE A 737 17.28 -33.05 21.44
CA ILE A 737 17.24 -31.81 22.23
C ILE A 737 18.65 -31.41 22.64
N SER A 738 19.46 -32.36 23.12
CA SER A 738 20.85 -32.10 23.47
C SER A 738 21.65 -31.58 22.27
N ARG A 739 21.47 -32.19 21.09
CA ARG A 739 22.15 -31.74 19.87
C ARG A 739 21.74 -30.34 19.45
N VAL A 740 20.45 -30.01 19.54
CA VAL A 740 19.95 -28.67 19.19
C VAL A 740 20.55 -27.65 20.16
N ILE A 741 20.55 -27.97 21.46
CA ILE A 741 21.18 -27.14 22.48
C ILE A 741 22.67 -26.91 22.16
N ASP A 742 23.42 -27.95 21.81
CA ASP A 742 24.85 -27.82 21.51
C ASP A 742 25.12 -26.93 20.30
N VAL A 743 24.27 -26.97 19.27
CA VAL A 743 24.32 -26.05 18.13
C VAL A 743 23.97 -24.61 18.57
N GLN A 744 22.90 -24.45 19.35
CA GLN A 744 22.38 -23.14 19.73
C GLN A 744 23.21 -22.42 20.80
N LYS A 745 24.00 -23.13 21.62
CA LYS A 745 24.93 -22.54 22.61
C LYS A 745 25.91 -21.54 22.01
N ALA A 746 26.30 -21.73 20.74
CA ALA A 746 27.17 -20.78 20.04
C ALA A 746 26.55 -19.39 19.87
N PHE A 747 25.21 -19.31 19.84
CA PHE A 747 24.45 -18.08 19.61
C PHE A 747 23.71 -17.60 20.86
N TRP A 748 23.36 -18.55 21.75
CA TRP A 748 22.57 -18.33 22.96
C TRP A 748 23.26 -18.90 24.22
N PRO A 749 24.52 -18.53 24.52
CA PRO A 749 25.33 -19.19 25.55
C PRO A 749 24.79 -19.01 26.97
N HIS A 750 23.97 -17.97 27.22
CA HIS A 750 23.40 -17.69 28.53
C HIS A 750 22.08 -18.44 28.79
N LEU A 751 21.56 -19.17 27.80
CA LEU A 751 20.28 -19.88 27.89
C LEU A 751 20.42 -21.38 28.16
N PHE A 752 21.58 -21.99 27.85
CA PHE A 752 21.76 -23.44 27.76
C PHE A 752 23.04 -24.00 28.40
#